data_AF-A0A3R6VXG9-F1
#
_entry.id   AF-A0A3R6VXG9-F1
#
_cell.length_a   1.000
_cell.length_b   1.000
_cell.length_c   1.000
_cell.angle_alpha   90.00
_cell.angle_beta   90.00
_cell.angle_gamma   90.00
#
_symmetry.space_group_name_H-M   'P 1'
#
loop_
_entity.id
_entity.type
_entity.pdbx_description
1 polymer ?
#
loop_
_entity_poly.entity_id
_entity_poly.type
_entity_poly.pdbx_seq_one_letter_code
_entity_poly.pdbx_strand_id
1 'polypeptide(L)'
;MTVEGWSSAIPSNTQKFRVIRWAKSGAKKVLSYMCILLLVVDVISNNWEVIDYIANAKHLLTPLLDVNSPTDMLAQYSFPEMASPLRASKVGRFMINSSFASIQARDSSTFMLGTTTHDIVGKANDICGQLVDKYPITDLNATTMQLGSVVDSITFIRGNVLSHWFGDSKTAPRATTSMNETQLRAMGYAPGRLSTDLRLTTPVAIPPPGQNTTASISMYRYFMKGFCSGCVPGTELGLDTCVIEYSLNAKTKSLDVYSSKAIMGGTHELGFIFLRRGGPILALYTRFFTLLLLFGVYAASQKTVQWVDFVQQTVPQRLVRLIAPPLYRQPCSILGLSDICFNSDVFVVLYSLAVLGDEEISMVYSRVLNRWYVNSSFNLWIELRLMSMTVRWLWLNCFLLKLAKWICHFVSMAQYTGANRVMGWLNFSSVSWMYLSVCVLFERNDFIEFGNSVNVDLHSTTQNLDATYVLLFESWYVRGLPALAVMVVGNLAVLLAVDHVVNRKWWVAMAHNSLGRQLIYNSTSILADFRGTVFEKPGYAGTCVKMKIRAWCTLRWFLSSHLTCLGLAEQPSVMRAMRGTATATTHKSKSPKRHGRDDMSSTDDTDESHHVKPIPAVHPHDEEDDDGTSQCETTPTSMELHVVVQDREGHIHVIDGEKREMQALAVEVKILRDVYLNLG
;
A
#
# COMPACT_ATOMS: atom_id res chain seq x y z
N MET A 1 -3.64 20.74 -18.83
CA MET A 1 -3.11 21.04 -20.17
C MET A 1 -1.70 20.49 -20.29
N THR A 2 -1.47 19.71 -21.36
CA THR A 2 -0.24 19.12 -21.93
C THR A 2 0.93 18.76 -21.00
N VAL A 3 1.06 17.44 -20.75
CA VAL A 3 2.23 16.80 -20.13
C VAL A 3 3.05 16.14 -21.25
N GLU A 4 4.02 16.86 -21.79
CA GLU A 4 5.08 16.28 -22.63
C GLU A 4 6.41 16.39 -21.89
N GLY A 5 6.93 15.23 -21.50
CA GLY A 5 8.29 15.04 -21.02
C GLY A 5 8.49 13.53 -20.95
N TRP A 6 9.54 13.01 -21.61
CA TRP A 6 9.99 11.60 -21.65
C TRP A 6 9.92 10.80 -22.97
N SER A 7 10.02 11.41 -24.16
CA SER A 7 10.20 10.56 -25.36
C SER A 7 10.90 11.16 -26.57
N SER A 8 11.77 12.16 -26.40
CA SER A 8 12.51 12.81 -27.50
C SER A 8 13.90 12.21 -27.81
N ALA A 9 14.29 11.07 -27.21
CA ALA A 9 15.63 10.49 -27.41
C ALA A 9 15.73 9.40 -28.51
N ILE A 10 14.81 9.34 -29.47
CA ILE A 10 14.88 8.37 -30.59
C ILE A 10 14.46 9.09 -31.88
N PRO A 11 15.20 8.94 -33.01
CA PRO A 11 14.84 9.55 -34.29
C PRO A 11 13.38 9.25 -34.67
N SER A 12 12.65 10.31 -34.96
CA SER A 12 11.23 10.30 -35.28
C SER A 12 11.01 9.74 -36.69
N ASN A 13 10.65 8.47 -36.81
CA ASN A 13 9.87 7.97 -37.95
C ASN A 13 9.33 6.56 -37.69
N THR A 14 8.15 6.44 -37.06
CA THR A 14 7.15 5.36 -37.33
C THR A 14 5.92 5.49 -36.43
N GLN A 15 4.73 5.41 -37.04
CA GLN A 15 3.40 5.50 -36.43
C GLN A 15 3.16 4.52 -35.26
N LYS A 16 3.85 3.37 -35.25
CA LYS A 16 3.81 2.35 -34.18
C LYS A 16 4.29 2.86 -32.80
N PHE A 17 5.29 3.75 -32.78
CA PHE A 17 5.83 4.31 -31.53
C PHE A 17 4.92 5.36 -30.89
N ARG A 18 4.07 6.02 -31.69
CA ARG A 18 3.02 6.91 -31.14
C ARG A 18 1.99 6.11 -30.35
N VAL A 19 1.47 5.01 -30.92
CA VAL A 19 0.45 4.18 -30.25
C VAL A 19 0.94 3.64 -28.90
N ILE A 20 2.17 3.13 -28.83
CA ILE A 20 2.78 2.64 -27.58
C ILE A 20 2.91 3.77 -26.54
N ARG A 21 3.24 4.99 -26.97
CA ARG A 21 3.35 6.16 -26.10
C ARG A 21 1.98 6.60 -25.55
N TRP A 22 0.95 6.61 -26.39
CA TRP A 22 -0.43 6.87 -25.98
C TRP A 22 -0.93 5.80 -25.00
N ALA A 23 -0.65 4.53 -25.27
CA ALA A 23 -1.02 3.42 -24.38
C ALA A 23 -0.33 3.53 -23.01
N LYS A 24 0.97 3.82 -22.95
CA LYS A 24 1.71 4.04 -21.69
C LYS A 24 1.18 5.23 -20.90
N SER A 25 0.93 6.35 -21.57
CA SER A 25 0.37 7.56 -20.93
C SER A 25 -1.06 7.32 -20.43
N GLY A 26 -1.88 6.62 -21.21
CA GLY A 26 -3.23 6.21 -20.83
C GLY A 26 -3.23 5.29 -19.61
N ALA A 27 -2.39 4.24 -19.62
CA ALA A 27 -2.26 3.31 -18.50
C ALA A 27 -1.83 4.01 -17.20
N LYS A 28 -0.84 4.92 -17.26
CA LYS A 28 -0.42 5.72 -16.08
C LYS A 28 -1.58 6.53 -15.50
N LYS A 29 -2.41 7.16 -16.34
CA LYS A 29 -3.58 7.92 -15.89
C LYS A 29 -4.62 7.01 -15.25
N VAL A 30 -4.95 5.88 -15.89
CA VAL A 30 -5.93 4.91 -15.36
C VAL A 30 -5.51 4.39 -13.99
N LEU A 31 -4.25 3.96 -13.83
CA LEU A 31 -3.73 3.49 -12.54
C LEU A 31 -3.77 4.58 -11.46
N SER A 32 -3.44 5.83 -11.83
CA SER A 32 -3.50 6.96 -10.89
C SER A 32 -4.94 7.27 -10.45
N TYR A 33 -5.89 7.32 -11.39
CA TYR A 33 -7.31 7.53 -11.05
C TYR A 33 -7.87 6.38 -10.21
N MET A 34 -7.50 5.14 -10.51
CA MET A 34 -7.92 3.97 -9.73
C MET A 34 -7.36 4.04 -8.30
N CYS A 35 -6.09 4.40 -8.13
CA CYS A 35 -5.52 4.61 -6.78
C CYS A 35 -6.24 5.73 -6.01
N ILE A 36 -6.58 6.85 -6.67
CA ILE A 36 -7.32 7.95 -6.03
C ILE A 36 -8.73 7.48 -5.65
N LEU A 37 -9.42 6.78 -6.54
CA LEU A 37 -10.75 6.22 -6.27
C LEU A 37 -10.71 5.31 -5.03
N LEU A 38 -9.75 4.38 -4.97
CA LEU A 38 -9.61 3.47 -3.84
C LEU A 38 -9.30 4.21 -2.53
N LEU A 39 -8.49 5.28 -2.58
CA LEU A 39 -8.26 6.13 -1.40
C LEU A 39 -9.52 6.86 -0.92
N VAL A 40 -10.35 7.34 -1.85
CA VAL A 40 -11.62 8.00 -1.51
C VAL A 40 -12.59 6.98 -0.90
N VAL A 41 -12.70 5.79 -1.48
CA VAL A 41 -13.50 4.69 -0.91
C VAL A 41 -12.98 4.32 0.48
N ASP A 42 -11.67 4.29 0.68
CA ASP A 42 -11.08 3.98 1.98
C ASP A 42 -11.51 4.97 3.06
N VAL A 43 -11.47 6.27 2.76
CA VAL A 43 -11.83 7.33 3.70
C VAL A 43 -13.32 7.31 4.04
N ILE A 44 -14.18 7.04 3.05
CA ILE A 44 -15.64 7.10 3.22
C ILE A 44 -16.19 5.80 3.82
N SER A 45 -15.67 4.65 3.40
CA SER A 45 -16.29 3.34 3.63
C SER A 45 -15.50 2.40 4.54
N ASN A 46 -14.24 2.71 4.82
CA ASN A 46 -13.36 1.94 5.72
C ASN A 46 -12.88 2.78 6.91
N ASN A 47 -13.71 3.73 7.33
CA ASN A 47 -13.53 4.50 8.56
C ASN A 47 -14.44 3.93 9.64
N TRP A 48 -13.86 3.42 10.73
CA TRP A 48 -14.59 2.72 11.77
C TRP A 48 -15.61 3.59 12.50
N GLU A 49 -15.34 4.89 12.68
CA GLU A 49 -16.29 5.84 13.29
C GLU A 49 -17.50 6.06 12.39
N VAL A 50 -17.27 6.19 11.07
CA VAL A 50 -18.34 6.39 10.09
C VAL A 50 -19.21 5.14 9.99
N ILE A 51 -18.59 3.97 9.94
CA ILE A 51 -19.30 2.70 9.86
C ILE A 51 -20.13 2.47 11.14
N ASP A 52 -19.56 2.69 12.32
CA ASP A 52 -20.26 2.52 13.60
C ASP A 52 -21.52 3.40 13.69
N TYR A 53 -21.45 4.62 13.13
CA TYR A 53 -22.57 5.54 13.13
C TYR A 53 -23.65 5.22 12.07
N ILE A 54 -23.25 4.94 10.82
CA ILE A 54 -24.18 4.90 9.67
C ILE A 54 -24.63 3.48 9.32
N ALA A 55 -23.83 2.44 9.61
CA ALA A 55 -24.05 1.10 9.06
C ALA A 55 -25.09 0.24 9.81
N ASN A 56 -25.86 0.83 10.73
CA ASN A 56 -27.03 0.25 11.39
C ASN A 56 -26.82 -1.14 12.04
N ALA A 57 -25.61 -1.52 12.46
CA ALA A 57 -25.37 -2.86 13.04
C ALA A 57 -26.12 -3.15 14.35
N LYS A 58 -26.61 -2.10 15.03
CA LYS A 58 -27.26 -2.21 16.34
C LYS A 58 -28.53 -3.07 16.32
N HIS A 59 -29.23 -3.16 15.19
CA HIS A 59 -30.41 -4.01 15.08
C HIS A 59 -30.08 -5.52 15.24
N LEU A 60 -28.85 -5.94 14.94
CA LEU A 60 -28.38 -7.32 15.14
C LEU A 60 -28.26 -7.71 16.63
N LEU A 61 -28.41 -6.74 17.55
CA LEU A 61 -28.37 -6.96 18.99
C LEU A 61 -29.75 -7.17 19.61
N THR A 62 -30.82 -7.16 18.81
CA THR A 62 -32.22 -7.21 19.28
C THR A 62 -32.49 -8.33 20.31
N PRO A 63 -32.06 -9.60 20.10
CA PRO A 63 -32.26 -10.69 21.07
C PRO A 63 -31.57 -10.53 22.43
N LEU A 64 -30.64 -9.58 22.55
CA LEU A 64 -29.84 -9.35 23.75
C LEU A 64 -30.22 -8.06 24.48
N LEU A 65 -31.21 -7.32 23.99
CA LEU A 65 -31.60 -6.03 24.57
C LEU A 65 -32.22 -6.16 25.96
N ASP A 66 -32.85 -7.30 26.26
CA ASP A 66 -33.50 -7.66 27.52
C ASP A 66 -32.76 -8.79 28.28
N VAL A 67 -31.56 -9.15 27.81
CA VAL A 67 -30.71 -10.19 28.41
C VAL A 67 -29.46 -9.55 29.03
N ASN A 68 -29.47 -9.33 30.35
CA ASN A 68 -28.36 -8.65 31.04
C ASN A 68 -27.22 -9.59 31.40
N SER A 69 -27.49 -10.89 31.52
CA SER A 69 -26.52 -11.90 31.92
C SER A 69 -26.74 -13.24 31.21
N PRO A 70 -25.73 -14.11 31.13
CA PRO A 70 -25.92 -15.47 30.61
C PRO A 70 -26.95 -16.29 31.39
N THR A 71 -27.16 -15.99 32.68
CA THR A 71 -28.20 -16.61 33.50
C THR A 71 -29.60 -16.17 33.08
N ASP A 72 -29.78 -14.89 32.72
CA ASP A 72 -31.05 -14.41 32.15
C ASP A 72 -31.31 -15.05 30.79
N MET A 73 -30.26 -15.24 29.99
CA MET A 73 -30.35 -15.92 28.70
C MET A 73 -30.86 -17.36 28.84
N LEU A 74 -30.38 -18.09 29.85
CA LEU A 74 -30.83 -19.46 30.15
C LEU A 74 -32.28 -19.51 30.67
N ALA A 75 -32.81 -18.40 31.18
CA ALA A 75 -34.20 -18.30 31.62
C ALA A 75 -35.16 -17.97 30.46
N GLN A 76 -34.70 -17.25 29.44
CA GLN A 76 -35.52 -16.83 28.30
C GLN A 76 -35.46 -17.81 27.11
N TYR A 77 -34.31 -18.42 26.87
CA TYR A 77 -34.09 -19.32 25.74
C TYR A 77 -33.92 -20.77 26.21
N SER A 78 -34.51 -21.70 25.47
CA SER A 78 -34.27 -23.13 25.66
C SER A 78 -33.02 -23.56 24.91
N PHE A 79 -32.12 -24.27 25.59
CA PHE A 79 -30.87 -24.79 25.02
C PHE A 79 -30.82 -26.32 25.10
N PRO A 80 -30.27 -27.01 24.09
CA PRO A 80 -29.98 -28.43 24.19
C PRO A 80 -28.94 -28.69 25.28
N GLU A 81 -28.96 -29.88 25.88
CA GLU A 81 -28.09 -30.19 27.02
C GLU A 81 -26.61 -29.96 26.69
N MET A 82 -26.13 -30.51 25.57
CA MET A 82 -24.73 -30.45 25.13
C MET A 82 -24.36 -29.13 24.42
N ALA A 83 -25.34 -28.38 23.94
CA ALA A 83 -25.16 -27.11 23.22
C ALA A 83 -25.67 -25.91 24.03
N SER A 84 -25.37 -25.90 25.33
CA SER A 84 -25.79 -24.86 26.28
C SER A 84 -24.61 -24.02 26.78
N PRO A 85 -24.85 -22.76 27.18
CA PRO A 85 -23.83 -21.91 27.83
C PRO A 85 -23.16 -22.58 29.04
N LEU A 86 -23.89 -23.46 29.74
CA LEU A 86 -23.40 -24.20 30.91
C LEU A 86 -22.49 -25.37 30.56
N ARG A 87 -22.49 -25.86 29.32
CA ARG A 87 -21.58 -26.93 28.84
C ARG A 87 -20.42 -26.40 28.00
N ALA A 88 -20.45 -25.12 27.60
CA ALA A 88 -19.31 -24.50 26.95
C ALA A 88 -18.03 -24.58 27.83
N SER A 89 -16.87 -24.64 27.18
CA SER A 89 -15.57 -24.63 27.88
C SER A 89 -15.38 -23.34 28.69
N LYS A 90 -14.40 -23.32 29.59
CA LYS A 90 -14.02 -22.12 30.35
C LYS A 90 -13.73 -20.92 29.44
N VAL A 91 -13.07 -21.18 28.31
CA VAL A 91 -12.76 -20.16 27.31
C VAL A 91 -14.03 -19.70 26.58
N GLY A 92 -14.93 -20.63 26.23
CA GLY A 92 -16.22 -20.30 25.63
C GLY A 92 -17.08 -19.41 26.54
N ARG A 93 -17.18 -19.76 27.83
CA ARG A 93 -17.89 -18.95 28.84
C ARG A 93 -17.24 -17.59 29.03
N PHE A 94 -15.90 -17.52 29.03
CA PHE A 94 -15.18 -16.24 29.08
C PHE A 94 -15.54 -15.38 27.87
N MET A 95 -15.53 -15.93 26.65
CA MET A 95 -15.87 -15.18 25.43
C MET A 95 -17.32 -14.68 25.45
N ILE A 96 -18.27 -15.49 25.92
CA ILE A 96 -19.67 -15.09 26.12
C ILE A 96 -19.74 -13.93 27.11
N ASN A 97 -19.16 -14.09 28.31
CA ASN A 97 -19.19 -13.06 29.34
C ASN A 97 -18.56 -11.74 28.89
N SER A 98 -17.40 -11.80 28.23
CA SER A 98 -16.72 -10.62 27.69
C SER A 98 -17.56 -9.93 26.62
N SER A 99 -18.17 -10.69 25.71
CA SER A 99 -19.02 -10.13 24.65
C SER A 99 -20.29 -9.51 25.21
N PHE A 100 -20.93 -10.14 26.20
CA PHE A 100 -22.09 -9.58 26.89
C PHE A 100 -21.73 -8.28 27.60
N ALA A 101 -20.61 -8.25 28.33
CA ALA A 101 -20.15 -7.03 28.98
C ALA A 101 -19.91 -5.89 27.97
N SER A 102 -19.30 -6.20 26.83
CA SER A 102 -19.11 -5.24 25.74
C SER A 102 -20.41 -4.74 25.11
N ILE A 103 -21.42 -5.61 24.95
CA ILE A 103 -22.73 -5.24 24.40
C ILE A 103 -23.53 -4.38 25.41
N GLN A 104 -23.51 -4.75 26.69
CA GLN A 104 -24.31 -4.10 27.73
C GLN A 104 -23.70 -2.79 28.24
N ALA A 105 -22.38 -2.60 28.14
CA ALA A 105 -21.73 -1.35 28.54
C ALA A 105 -22.34 -0.13 27.82
N ARG A 106 -22.86 -0.31 26.58
CA ARG A 106 -23.50 0.73 25.75
C ARG A 106 -22.70 2.05 25.69
N ASP A 107 -21.39 1.97 25.89
CA ASP A 107 -20.48 3.10 25.98
C ASP A 107 -19.68 3.27 24.67
N SER A 108 -18.84 4.30 24.62
CA SER A 108 -17.96 4.56 23.46
C SER A 108 -16.73 3.64 23.41
N SER A 109 -16.70 2.54 24.17
CA SER A 109 -15.53 1.65 24.25
C SER A 109 -15.49 0.58 23.15
N THR A 110 -16.59 0.41 22.40
CA THR A 110 -16.70 -0.58 21.32
C THR A 110 -17.18 0.05 20.02
N PHE A 111 -16.77 -0.56 18.91
CA PHE A 111 -17.27 -0.29 17.58
C PHE A 111 -18.26 -1.40 17.20
N MET A 112 -19.45 -1.01 16.74
CA MET A 112 -20.48 -1.88 16.17
C MET A 112 -20.54 -1.63 14.66
N LEU A 113 -19.69 -2.34 13.94
CA LEU A 113 -19.47 -2.13 12.51
C LEU A 113 -20.47 -2.92 11.68
N GLY A 114 -21.39 -2.23 11.01
CA GLY A 114 -22.21 -2.85 9.97
C GLY A 114 -21.38 -3.08 8.72
N THR A 115 -21.55 -4.22 8.06
CA THR A 115 -20.84 -4.48 6.81
C THR A 115 -21.75 -4.23 5.63
N THR A 116 -22.53 -5.23 5.25
CA THR A 116 -23.43 -5.33 4.11
C THR A 116 -24.31 -6.57 4.28
N THR A 117 -25.26 -6.76 3.37
CA THR A 117 -25.96 -8.04 3.19
C THR A 117 -25.23 -8.91 2.16
N HIS A 118 -25.30 -10.22 2.34
CA HIS A 118 -24.70 -11.22 1.46
C HIS A 118 -25.72 -12.25 1.01
N ASP A 119 -25.74 -12.60 -0.27
CA ASP A 119 -26.67 -13.59 -0.78
C ASP A 119 -26.27 -15.01 -0.38
N ILE A 120 -27.26 -15.82 0.00
CA ILE A 120 -27.09 -17.22 0.36
C ILE A 120 -27.28 -18.09 -0.88
N VAL A 121 -26.16 -18.42 -1.55
CA VAL A 121 -26.16 -19.14 -2.84
C VAL A 121 -25.88 -20.64 -2.68
N GLY A 122 -25.35 -21.09 -1.54
CA GLY A 122 -24.95 -22.48 -1.34
C GLY A 122 -24.73 -22.88 0.11
N LYS A 123 -24.41 -24.16 0.32
CA LYS A 123 -24.19 -24.75 1.66
C LYS A 123 -23.07 -24.08 2.47
N ALA A 124 -22.11 -23.43 1.82
CA ALA A 124 -21.04 -22.70 2.50
C ALA A 124 -21.55 -21.47 3.28
N ASN A 125 -22.69 -20.91 2.86
CA ASN A 125 -23.36 -19.77 3.50
C ASN A 125 -24.59 -20.19 4.32
N ASP A 126 -24.97 -21.48 4.30
CA ASP A 126 -26.06 -21.98 5.14
C ASP A 126 -25.54 -22.20 6.56
N ILE A 127 -25.79 -21.20 7.41
CA ILE A 127 -25.48 -21.26 8.84
C ILE A 127 -26.71 -21.62 9.67
N CYS A 128 -27.78 -22.20 9.15
CA CYS A 128 -28.94 -22.54 9.98
C CYS A 128 -28.85 -23.93 10.65
N GLY A 129 -27.96 -24.79 10.17
CA GLY A 129 -27.90 -26.21 10.57
C GLY A 129 -27.63 -26.50 12.05
N GLN A 130 -27.03 -25.59 12.83
CA GLN A 130 -26.74 -25.82 14.27
C GLN A 130 -28.01 -25.80 15.16
N LEU A 131 -29.18 -25.43 14.61
CA LEU A 131 -30.45 -25.50 15.34
C LEU A 131 -31.04 -26.92 15.39
N VAL A 132 -30.46 -27.89 14.67
CA VAL A 132 -30.91 -29.28 14.67
C VAL A 132 -30.47 -29.96 15.95
N ASP A 133 -31.35 -29.98 16.95
CA ASP A 133 -31.13 -30.64 18.24
C ASP A 133 -32.47 -30.85 18.99
N LYS A 134 -32.39 -31.38 20.22
CA LYS A 134 -33.53 -31.58 21.12
C LYS A 134 -33.53 -30.51 22.21
N TYR A 135 -34.62 -29.74 22.25
CA TYR A 135 -34.78 -28.61 23.16
C TYR A 135 -35.71 -28.98 24.30
N PRO A 136 -35.28 -28.88 25.57
CA PRO A 136 -36.13 -29.17 26.71
C PRO A 136 -37.25 -28.14 26.84
N ILE A 137 -38.44 -28.60 27.21
CA ILE A 137 -39.62 -27.75 27.47
C ILE A 137 -39.92 -27.80 28.97
N THR A 138 -39.92 -26.63 29.60
CA THR A 138 -40.23 -26.47 31.03
C THR A 138 -41.74 -26.47 31.30
N ASP A 139 -42.52 -25.79 30.46
CA ASP A 139 -43.98 -25.72 30.54
C ASP A 139 -44.63 -26.22 29.24
N LEU A 140 -45.37 -27.33 29.33
CA LEU A 140 -46.10 -27.92 28.20
C LEU A 140 -47.33 -27.09 27.78
N ASN A 141 -47.77 -26.14 28.61
CA ASN A 141 -48.87 -25.23 28.29
C ASN A 141 -48.39 -23.97 27.54
N ALA A 142 -47.08 -23.77 27.42
CA ALA A 142 -46.53 -22.66 26.66
C ALA A 142 -46.94 -22.77 25.19
N THR A 143 -47.34 -21.65 24.59
CA THR A 143 -47.71 -21.58 23.17
C THR A 143 -46.51 -21.30 22.26
N THR A 144 -45.46 -20.69 22.81
CA THR A 144 -44.25 -20.33 22.10
C THR A 144 -42.99 -20.59 22.93
N MET A 145 -41.88 -20.85 22.28
CA MET A 145 -40.57 -21.03 22.91
C MET A 145 -39.48 -20.39 22.03
N GLN A 146 -38.47 -19.77 22.65
CA GLN A 146 -37.28 -19.29 21.95
C GLN A 146 -36.18 -20.34 22.02
N LEU A 147 -35.46 -20.54 20.92
CA LEU A 147 -34.40 -21.54 20.82
C LEU A 147 -33.04 -20.87 20.91
N GLY A 148 -32.12 -21.52 21.63
CA GLY A 148 -30.72 -21.10 21.74
C GLY A 148 -29.77 -22.27 21.49
N SER A 149 -28.62 -22.01 20.88
CA SER A 149 -27.56 -23.01 20.72
C SER A 149 -26.20 -22.39 20.93
N VAL A 150 -25.35 -23.04 21.72
CA VAL A 150 -23.96 -22.63 21.96
C VAL A 150 -23.04 -23.79 21.66
N VAL A 151 -22.13 -23.58 20.70
CA VAL A 151 -21.05 -24.52 20.42
C VAL A 151 -19.73 -23.75 20.39
N ASP A 152 -18.79 -24.15 21.24
CA ASP A 152 -17.42 -23.65 21.20
C ASP A 152 -16.48 -24.67 20.56
N SER A 153 -15.48 -24.15 19.86
CA SER A 153 -14.50 -24.95 19.14
C SER A 153 -13.12 -24.31 19.14
N ILE A 154 -12.12 -25.16 18.92
CA ILE A 154 -10.75 -24.74 18.66
C ILE A 154 -10.38 -25.22 17.26
N THR A 155 -10.02 -24.27 16.41
CA THR A 155 -9.53 -24.58 15.07
C THR A 155 -8.05 -24.93 15.15
N PHE A 156 -7.74 -26.17 14.79
CA PHE A 156 -6.39 -26.69 14.64
C PHE A 156 -5.92 -26.49 13.21
N ILE A 157 -4.69 -26.03 13.01
CA ILE A 157 -4.12 -25.67 11.71
C ILE A 157 -2.76 -26.32 11.56
N ARG A 158 -2.49 -26.94 10.41
CA ARG A 158 -1.18 -27.51 10.07
C ARG A 158 -0.51 -26.71 8.96
N GLY A 159 0.76 -26.37 9.17
CA GLY A 159 1.57 -25.66 8.18
C GLY A 159 1.18 -24.21 7.95
N ASN A 160 1.86 -23.57 7.02
CA ASN A 160 1.61 -22.24 6.50
C ASN A 160 1.82 -22.21 4.98
N VAL A 161 1.68 -21.04 4.35
CA VAL A 161 1.85 -20.88 2.89
C VAL A 161 3.16 -21.45 2.37
N LEU A 162 4.29 -21.17 3.05
CA LEU A 162 5.61 -21.64 2.61
C LEU A 162 5.70 -23.17 2.68
N SER A 163 5.17 -23.79 3.75
CA SER A 163 5.11 -25.24 3.84
C SER A 163 4.14 -25.86 2.83
N HIS A 164 3.09 -25.14 2.42
CA HIS A 164 2.17 -25.61 1.38
C HIS A 164 2.81 -25.59 0.00
N TRP A 165 3.67 -24.61 -0.28
CA TRP A 165 4.35 -24.47 -1.57
C TRP A 165 5.61 -25.33 -1.68
N PHE A 166 6.39 -25.41 -0.61
CA PHE A 166 7.72 -26.04 -0.63
C PHE A 166 7.82 -27.30 0.22
N GLY A 167 6.73 -27.71 0.87
CA GLY A 167 6.66 -28.89 1.73
C GLY A 167 5.46 -29.78 1.40
N ASP A 168 5.11 -30.65 2.33
CA ASP A 168 4.10 -31.70 2.17
C ASP A 168 2.82 -31.44 2.98
N SER A 169 2.70 -30.32 3.69
CA SER A 169 1.61 -30.08 4.64
C SER A 169 0.21 -30.12 3.99
N LYS A 170 0.12 -29.84 2.68
CA LYS A 170 -1.11 -29.94 1.88
C LYS A 170 -1.39 -31.35 1.35
N THR A 171 -0.35 -32.13 1.05
CA THR A 171 -0.44 -33.47 0.44
C THR A 171 -0.45 -34.59 1.47
N ALA A 172 0.13 -34.36 2.64
CA ALA A 172 0.13 -35.30 3.75
C ALA A 172 -1.31 -35.59 4.22
N PRO A 173 -1.60 -36.80 4.73
CA PRO A 173 -2.94 -37.18 5.18
C PRO A 173 -3.57 -36.11 6.08
N ARG A 174 -4.82 -35.74 5.77
CA ARG A 174 -5.57 -34.72 6.51
C ARG A 174 -6.17 -35.33 7.77
N ALA A 175 -6.32 -34.50 8.80
CA ALA A 175 -7.05 -34.90 10.00
C ALA A 175 -8.53 -35.13 9.67
N THR A 176 -9.16 -36.01 10.44
CA THR A 176 -10.61 -36.25 10.37
C THR A 176 -11.29 -35.63 11.59
N THR A 177 -12.57 -35.31 11.50
CA THR A 177 -13.35 -34.68 12.57
C THR A 177 -13.55 -35.57 13.80
N SER A 178 -13.21 -36.87 13.72
CA SER A 178 -13.26 -37.81 14.84
C SER A 178 -11.96 -37.87 15.66
N MET A 179 -10.89 -37.21 15.22
CA MET A 179 -9.60 -37.24 15.92
C MET A 179 -9.61 -36.34 17.15
N ASN A 180 -8.97 -36.82 18.23
CA ASN A 180 -8.81 -36.04 19.46
C ASN A 180 -7.59 -35.11 19.40
N GLU A 181 -7.46 -34.22 20.37
CA GLU A 181 -6.35 -33.25 20.43
C GLU A 181 -4.96 -33.92 20.31
N THR A 182 -4.72 -35.03 21.01
CA THR A 182 -3.39 -35.66 21.03
C THR A 182 -3.02 -36.23 19.66
N GLN A 183 -3.98 -36.78 18.94
CA GLN A 183 -3.82 -37.24 17.56
C GLN A 183 -3.56 -36.06 16.61
N LEU A 184 -4.28 -34.94 16.76
CA LEU A 184 -4.07 -33.74 15.93
C LEU A 184 -2.66 -33.18 16.08
N ARG A 185 -2.17 -33.08 17.33
CA ARG A 185 -0.80 -32.63 17.60
C ARG A 185 0.25 -33.59 17.05
N ALA A 186 0.02 -34.90 17.15
CA ALA A 186 0.91 -35.90 16.55
C ALA A 186 1.00 -35.79 15.02
N MET A 187 -0.06 -35.31 14.37
CA MET A 187 -0.09 -35.01 12.93
C MET A 187 0.47 -33.63 12.55
N GLY A 188 0.98 -32.85 13.52
CA GLY A 188 1.56 -31.53 13.31
C GLY A 188 0.56 -30.37 13.27
N TYR A 189 -0.67 -30.57 13.74
CA TYR A 189 -1.63 -29.48 13.88
C TYR A 189 -1.41 -28.72 15.18
N ALA A 190 -1.48 -27.39 15.10
CA ALA A 190 -1.43 -26.49 16.25
C ALA A 190 -2.75 -25.74 16.42
N PRO A 191 -3.20 -25.48 17.66
CA PRO A 191 -4.42 -24.71 17.91
C PRO A 191 -4.19 -23.24 17.53
N GLY A 192 -4.97 -22.73 16.57
CA GLY A 192 -4.76 -21.41 15.96
C GLY A 192 -5.90 -20.41 16.14
N ARG A 193 -7.10 -20.84 16.55
CA ARG A 193 -8.23 -19.94 16.80
C ARG A 193 -9.22 -20.56 17.77
N LEU A 194 -9.68 -19.74 18.71
CA LEU A 194 -10.80 -20.05 19.59
C LEU A 194 -12.09 -19.51 18.97
N SER A 195 -13.17 -20.26 19.04
CA SER A 195 -14.45 -19.86 18.47
C SER A 195 -15.59 -20.25 19.40
N THR A 196 -16.58 -19.37 19.55
CA THR A 196 -17.83 -19.67 20.25
C THR A 196 -18.98 -19.13 19.43
N ASP A 197 -19.83 -20.04 18.96
CA ASP A 197 -20.98 -19.77 18.10
C ASP A 197 -22.25 -19.84 18.96
N LEU A 198 -22.71 -18.66 19.40
CA LEU A 198 -23.99 -18.48 20.08
C LEU A 198 -25.05 -18.10 19.05
N ARG A 199 -26.15 -18.84 19.05
CA ARG A 199 -27.29 -18.60 18.17
C ARG A 199 -28.56 -18.46 18.98
N LEU A 200 -29.35 -17.46 18.67
CA LEU A 200 -30.61 -17.14 19.33
C LEU A 200 -31.68 -16.92 18.28
N THR A 201 -32.88 -17.46 18.49
CA THR A 201 -33.97 -17.36 17.52
C THR A 201 -35.09 -16.48 18.03
N THR A 202 -35.89 -15.96 17.10
CA THR A 202 -37.24 -15.48 17.43
C THR A 202 -38.11 -16.63 17.97
N PRO A 203 -39.21 -16.33 18.70
CA PRO A 203 -40.10 -17.34 19.24
C PRO A 203 -40.67 -18.26 18.16
N VAL A 204 -40.75 -19.56 18.49
CA VAL A 204 -41.31 -20.63 17.66
C VAL A 204 -42.59 -21.12 18.33
N ALA A 205 -43.66 -21.35 17.56
CA ALA A 205 -44.90 -21.90 18.09
C ALA A 205 -44.72 -23.37 18.47
N ILE A 206 -45.22 -23.77 19.64
CA ILE A 206 -45.19 -25.17 20.10
C ILE A 206 -46.38 -25.91 19.45
N PRO A 207 -46.13 -26.90 18.57
CA PRO A 207 -47.20 -27.64 17.90
C PRO A 207 -47.83 -28.67 18.85
N PRO A 208 -49.03 -29.17 18.50
CA PRO A 208 -49.59 -30.32 19.18
C PRO A 208 -48.63 -31.53 19.20
N PRO A 209 -48.66 -32.36 20.26
CA PRO A 209 -47.78 -33.52 20.38
C PRO A 209 -47.85 -34.45 19.15
N GLY A 210 -46.69 -34.84 18.62
CA GLY A 210 -46.57 -35.79 17.50
C GLY A 210 -46.89 -35.20 16.11
N GLN A 211 -47.20 -33.91 16.01
CA GLN A 211 -47.37 -33.23 14.73
C GLN A 211 -46.05 -32.63 14.25
N ASN A 212 -45.67 -32.95 13.00
CA ASN A 212 -44.54 -32.31 12.33
C ASN A 212 -44.97 -30.96 11.76
N THR A 213 -44.25 -29.91 12.12
CA THR A 213 -44.54 -28.53 11.71
C THR A 213 -43.31 -27.92 11.07
N THR A 214 -43.54 -27.05 10.08
CA THR A 214 -42.50 -26.26 9.43
C THR A 214 -42.73 -24.78 9.73
N ALA A 215 -41.68 -24.06 10.11
CA ALA A 215 -41.75 -22.62 10.38
C ALA A 215 -40.52 -21.89 9.83
N SER A 216 -40.72 -20.63 9.41
CA SER A 216 -39.64 -19.70 9.10
C SER A 216 -39.38 -18.82 10.31
N ILE A 217 -38.12 -18.79 10.76
CA ILE A 217 -37.70 -18.10 11.98
C ILE A 217 -36.46 -17.25 11.69
N SER A 218 -36.36 -16.11 12.37
CA SER A 218 -35.13 -15.32 12.33
C SER A 218 -34.14 -15.86 13.35
N MET A 219 -32.91 -16.12 12.90
CA MET A 219 -31.81 -16.59 13.73
C MET A 219 -30.72 -15.52 13.75
N TYR A 220 -30.37 -15.09 14.96
CA TYR A 220 -29.26 -14.20 15.23
C TYR A 220 -28.05 -15.02 15.66
N ARG A 221 -26.88 -14.67 15.12
CA ARG A 221 -25.62 -15.33 15.39
C ARG A 221 -24.63 -14.35 16.01
N TYR A 222 -24.03 -14.78 17.10
CA TYR A 222 -22.94 -14.10 17.81
C TYR A 222 -21.74 -15.03 17.79
N PHE A 223 -20.91 -14.90 16.76
CA PHE A 223 -19.75 -15.75 16.55
C PHE A 223 -18.48 -15.07 17.05
N MET A 224 -18.13 -15.41 18.28
CA MET A 224 -17.03 -14.84 19.04
C MET A 224 -15.72 -15.53 18.64
N LYS A 225 -14.68 -14.75 18.35
CA LYS A 225 -13.38 -15.25 17.88
C LYS A 225 -12.25 -14.72 18.76
N GLY A 226 -11.47 -15.64 19.31
CA GLY A 226 -10.24 -15.36 20.06
C GLY A 226 -8.99 -15.84 19.32
N PHE A 227 -7.94 -15.02 19.30
CA PHE A 227 -6.64 -15.35 18.69
C PHE A 227 -5.56 -15.71 19.73
N CYS A 228 -5.89 -15.67 21.02
CA CYS A 228 -5.10 -16.25 22.08
C CYS A 228 -6.01 -16.64 23.25
N SER A 229 -5.58 -17.58 24.09
CA SER A 229 -6.30 -17.90 25.32
C SER A 229 -6.30 -16.69 26.27
N GLY A 230 -7.48 -16.14 26.56
CA GLY A 230 -7.66 -14.96 27.42
C GLY A 230 -7.65 -13.61 26.69
N CYS A 231 -7.40 -13.59 25.37
CA CYS A 231 -7.58 -12.38 24.57
C CYS A 231 -9.07 -12.00 24.52
N VAL A 232 -9.36 -10.71 24.57
CA VAL A 232 -10.73 -10.21 24.35
C VAL A 232 -11.17 -10.59 22.92
N PRO A 233 -12.32 -11.27 22.77
CA PRO A 233 -12.76 -11.73 21.46
C PRO A 233 -13.27 -10.57 20.59
N GLY A 234 -13.14 -10.73 19.28
CA GLY A 234 -13.97 -9.98 18.32
C GLY A 234 -15.23 -10.79 18.01
N THR A 235 -16.38 -10.14 17.91
CA THR A 235 -17.67 -10.82 17.74
C THR A 235 -18.26 -10.52 16.37
N GLU A 236 -18.37 -11.55 15.54
CA GLU A 236 -19.15 -11.51 14.30
C GLU A 236 -20.63 -11.59 14.64
N LEU A 237 -21.40 -10.67 14.08
CA LEU A 237 -22.85 -10.61 14.19
C LEU A 237 -23.45 -11.07 12.88
N GLY A 238 -24.49 -11.90 12.96
CA GLY A 238 -25.20 -12.43 11.81
C GLY A 238 -26.70 -12.45 12.02
N LEU A 239 -27.48 -12.25 10.96
CA LEU A 239 -28.92 -12.48 10.94
C LEU A 239 -29.32 -13.21 9.67
N ASP A 240 -29.95 -14.38 9.84
CA ASP A 240 -30.48 -15.22 8.78
C ASP A 240 -31.96 -15.54 9.04
N THR A 241 -32.68 -15.87 7.96
CA THR A 241 -33.99 -16.53 8.07
C THR A 241 -33.83 -18.02 7.80
N CYS A 242 -34.11 -18.82 8.82
CA CYS A 242 -34.01 -20.28 8.80
C CYS A 242 -35.39 -20.91 8.64
N VAL A 243 -35.50 -21.93 7.79
CA VAL A 243 -36.66 -22.83 7.72
C VAL A 243 -36.37 -24.04 8.58
N ILE A 244 -37.15 -24.24 9.63
CA ILE A 244 -37.02 -25.35 10.56
C ILE A 244 -38.19 -26.33 10.41
N GLU A 245 -37.89 -27.62 10.55
CA GLU A 245 -38.86 -28.71 10.66
C GLU A 245 -38.72 -29.36 12.02
N TYR A 246 -39.81 -29.41 12.78
CA TYR A 246 -39.75 -29.77 14.19
C TYR A 246 -41.06 -30.41 14.67
N SER A 247 -41.00 -31.17 15.76
CA SER A 247 -42.17 -31.77 16.40
C SER A 247 -42.06 -31.78 17.92
N LEU A 248 -43.21 -31.83 18.60
CA LEU A 248 -43.27 -31.96 20.05
C LEU A 248 -43.29 -33.43 20.48
N ASN A 249 -42.29 -33.84 21.26
CA ASN A 249 -42.25 -35.14 21.90
C ASN A 249 -42.70 -35.04 23.36
N ALA A 250 -43.97 -35.34 23.61
CA ALA A 250 -44.57 -35.26 24.95
C ALA A 250 -43.95 -36.23 25.98
N LYS A 251 -43.34 -37.35 25.52
CA LYS A 251 -42.72 -38.33 26.44
C LYS A 251 -41.42 -37.81 27.05
N THR A 252 -40.58 -37.20 26.21
CA THR A 252 -39.28 -36.63 26.63
C THR A 252 -39.39 -35.17 27.06
N LYS A 253 -40.58 -34.56 26.92
CA LYS A 253 -40.81 -33.13 27.13
C LYS A 253 -39.79 -32.28 26.35
N SER A 254 -39.59 -32.65 25.08
CA SER A 254 -38.65 -31.96 24.19
C SER A 254 -39.31 -31.53 22.89
N LEU A 255 -38.89 -30.39 22.38
CA LEU A 255 -39.10 -29.98 21.01
C LEU A 255 -37.93 -30.51 20.19
N ASP A 256 -38.20 -31.43 19.28
CA ASP A 256 -37.18 -32.07 18.46
C ASP A 256 -37.14 -31.35 17.10
N VAL A 257 -36.03 -30.68 16.79
CA VAL A 257 -35.79 -30.05 15.49
C VAL A 257 -35.01 -31.04 14.62
N TYR A 258 -35.61 -31.50 13.52
CA TYR A 258 -35.01 -32.53 12.65
C TYR A 258 -34.26 -31.95 11.45
N SER A 259 -34.64 -30.75 11.00
CA SER A 259 -34.01 -30.05 9.88
C SER A 259 -34.06 -28.55 10.12
N SER A 260 -32.98 -27.87 9.79
CA SER A 260 -32.87 -26.42 9.82
C SER A 260 -31.95 -25.97 8.68
N LYS A 261 -32.47 -25.13 7.78
CA LYS A 261 -31.73 -24.67 6.59
C LYS A 261 -32.04 -23.22 6.29
N ALA A 262 -31.04 -22.49 5.81
CA ALA A 262 -31.24 -21.14 5.31
C ALA A 262 -32.07 -21.14 4.02
N ILE A 263 -32.83 -20.06 3.79
CA ILE A 263 -33.56 -19.88 2.54
C ILE A 263 -32.56 -19.57 1.43
N MET A 264 -32.48 -20.45 0.43
CA MET A 264 -31.64 -20.25 -0.76
C MET A 264 -32.11 -19.02 -1.55
N GLY A 265 -31.18 -18.13 -1.91
CA GLY A 265 -31.51 -16.82 -2.49
C GLY A 265 -31.98 -15.78 -1.47
N GLY A 266 -32.05 -16.14 -0.18
CA GLY A 266 -32.19 -15.18 0.92
C GLY A 266 -30.88 -14.44 1.20
N THR A 267 -30.92 -13.54 2.18
CA THR A 267 -29.79 -12.68 2.56
C THR A 267 -29.30 -12.97 3.98
N HIS A 268 -27.99 -13.00 4.14
CA HIS A 268 -27.28 -12.95 5.42
C HIS A 268 -26.91 -11.50 5.74
N GLU A 269 -27.38 -10.95 6.85
CA GLU A 269 -26.89 -9.64 7.33
C GLU A 269 -25.66 -9.82 8.20
N LEU A 270 -24.60 -9.07 7.94
CA LEU A 270 -23.31 -9.23 8.60
C LEU A 270 -22.89 -7.96 9.36
N GLY A 271 -22.45 -8.13 10.60
CA GLY A 271 -21.88 -7.07 11.43
C GLY A 271 -20.71 -7.55 12.29
N PHE A 272 -20.03 -6.60 12.95
CA PHE A 272 -18.89 -6.90 13.82
C PHE A 272 -18.87 -6.01 15.06
N ILE A 273 -18.44 -6.59 16.17
CA ILE A 273 -18.08 -5.86 17.38
C ILE A 273 -16.58 -5.94 17.58
N PHE A 274 -15.94 -4.78 17.70
CA PHE A 274 -14.53 -4.63 18.09
C PHE A 274 -14.40 -3.69 19.29
N LEU A 275 -13.36 -3.88 20.10
CA LEU A 275 -12.98 -2.85 21.07
C LEU A 275 -12.33 -1.67 20.37
N ARG A 276 -12.68 -0.47 20.82
CA ARG A 276 -12.02 0.76 20.44
C ARG A 276 -10.66 0.84 21.15
N ARG A 277 -9.61 0.41 20.45
CA ARG A 277 -8.23 0.43 20.95
C ARG A 277 -7.51 1.74 20.57
N GLY A 278 -6.41 2.03 21.27
CA GLY A 278 -5.59 3.22 21.00
C GLY A 278 -4.95 3.25 19.61
N GLY A 279 -4.70 2.09 18.98
CA GLY A 279 -4.10 1.99 17.64
C GLY A 279 -4.92 2.70 16.55
N PRO A 280 -6.19 2.31 16.31
CA PRO A 280 -7.07 2.97 15.35
C PRO A 280 -7.27 4.47 15.62
N ILE A 281 -7.33 4.86 16.90
CA ILE A 281 -7.43 6.28 17.29
C ILE A 281 -6.17 7.04 16.85
N LEU A 282 -4.98 6.51 17.17
CA LEU A 282 -3.71 7.09 16.75
C LEU A 282 -3.61 7.15 15.22
N ALA A 283 -4.06 6.10 14.53
CA ALA A 283 -4.08 6.05 13.07
C ALA A 283 -4.97 7.15 12.48
N LEU A 284 -6.13 7.42 13.06
CA LEU A 284 -7.04 8.49 12.63
C LEU A 284 -6.38 9.87 12.72
N TYR A 285 -5.81 10.21 13.88
CA TYR A 285 -5.09 11.48 14.05
C TYR A 285 -3.88 11.58 13.13
N THR A 286 -3.12 10.50 12.96
CA THR A 286 -1.96 10.48 12.06
C THR A 286 -2.40 10.68 10.59
N ARG A 287 -3.51 10.08 10.15
CA ARG A 287 -4.11 10.33 8.82
C ARG A 287 -4.52 11.80 8.66
N PHE A 288 -5.12 12.40 9.68
CA PHE A 288 -5.51 13.81 9.64
C PHE A 288 -4.29 14.74 9.48
N PHE A 289 -3.24 14.55 10.29
CA PHE A 289 -2.01 15.36 10.18
C PHE A 289 -1.26 15.14 8.87
N THR A 290 -1.22 13.91 8.36
CA THR A 290 -0.59 13.61 7.05
C THR A 290 -1.34 14.27 5.90
N LEU A 291 -2.67 14.36 5.95
CA LEU A 291 -3.44 15.12 4.97
C LEU A 291 -3.14 16.63 5.04
N LEU A 292 -3.08 17.22 6.23
CA LEU A 292 -2.69 18.63 6.38
C LEU A 292 -1.28 18.91 5.85
N LEU A 293 -0.34 18.02 6.16
CA LEU A 293 1.02 18.07 5.62
C LEU A 293 1.01 17.99 4.09
N LEU A 294 0.25 17.06 3.51
CA LEU A 294 0.14 16.90 2.06
C LEU A 294 -0.41 18.15 1.38
N PHE A 295 -1.46 18.76 1.94
CA PHE A 295 -2.01 20.00 1.41
C PHE A 295 -1.00 21.15 1.47
N GLY A 296 -0.31 21.32 2.60
CA GLY A 296 0.70 22.36 2.75
C GLY A 296 1.87 22.20 1.77
N VAL A 297 2.44 20.99 1.72
CA VAL A 297 3.57 20.66 0.84
C VAL A 297 3.17 20.77 -0.63
N TYR A 298 1.98 20.28 -1.00
CA TYR A 298 1.49 20.39 -2.36
C TYR A 298 1.28 21.86 -2.76
N ALA A 299 0.62 22.66 -1.90
CA ALA A 299 0.41 24.08 -2.16
C ALA A 299 1.73 24.86 -2.29
N ALA A 300 2.72 24.57 -1.44
CA ALA A 300 4.05 25.16 -1.53
C ALA A 300 4.76 24.74 -2.84
N SER A 301 4.64 23.48 -3.25
CA SER A 301 5.25 22.96 -4.48
C SER A 301 4.69 23.59 -5.77
N GLN A 302 3.46 24.11 -5.74
CA GLN A 302 2.85 24.79 -6.89
C GLN A 302 3.44 26.19 -7.15
N LYS A 303 4.29 26.69 -6.24
CA LYS A 303 5.02 27.95 -6.36
C LYS A 303 6.52 27.70 -6.40
N THR A 304 7.26 28.69 -6.89
CA THR A 304 8.72 28.64 -6.93
C THR A 304 9.26 28.86 -5.52
N VAL A 305 9.98 27.87 -4.97
CA VAL A 305 10.63 28.02 -3.66
C VAL A 305 11.87 28.91 -3.79
N GLN A 306 12.07 29.82 -2.83
CA GLN A 306 13.24 30.70 -2.83
C GLN A 306 14.52 29.89 -2.59
N TRP A 307 15.58 30.29 -3.28
CA TRP A 307 16.90 29.73 -3.02
C TRP A 307 17.42 30.32 -1.71
N VAL A 308 17.56 29.49 -0.70
CA VAL A 308 18.17 29.89 0.58
C VAL A 308 19.45 29.08 0.74
N ASP A 309 20.53 29.77 1.09
CA ASP A 309 21.80 29.14 1.40
C ASP A 309 21.67 28.29 2.67
N PHE A 310 22.58 27.33 2.83
CA PHE A 310 22.56 26.44 3.97
C PHE A 310 23.04 27.21 5.20
N VAL A 311 22.10 27.49 6.11
CA VAL A 311 22.35 28.11 7.41
C VAL A 311 21.86 27.13 8.47
N GLN A 312 22.57 27.05 9.58
CA GLN A 312 22.21 26.18 10.70
C GLN A 312 20.80 26.55 11.21
N GLN A 313 19.86 25.59 11.15
CA GLN A 313 18.45 25.82 11.50
C GLN A 313 18.11 25.15 12.83
N THR A 314 17.27 25.81 13.63
CA THR A 314 16.64 25.16 14.77
C THR A 314 15.54 24.18 14.31
N VAL A 315 15.18 23.19 15.14
CA VAL A 315 14.14 22.20 14.83
C VAL A 315 12.80 22.86 14.41
N PRO A 316 12.30 23.91 15.10
CA PRO A 316 11.06 24.58 14.68
C PRO A 316 11.17 25.24 13.31
N GLN A 317 12.30 25.89 13.01
CA GLN A 317 12.53 26.49 11.69
C GLN A 317 12.56 25.43 10.58
N ARG A 318 13.14 24.26 10.86
CA ARG A 318 13.15 23.12 9.94
C ARG A 318 11.73 22.59 9.68
N LEU A 319 10.89 22.51 10.71
CA LEU A 319 9.49 22.10 10.58
C LEU A 319 8.66 23.11 9.77
N VAL A 320 8.85 24.40 10.01
CA VAL A 320 8.19 25.45 9.21
C VAL A 320 8.65 25.37 7.76
N ARG A 321 9.95 25.22 7.51
CA ARG A 321 10.49 25.10 6.14
C ARG A 321 10.04 23.82 5.42
N LEU A 322 9.72 22.76 6.16
CA LEU A 322 9.15 21.53 5.60
C LEU A 322 7.76 21.77 4.97
N ILE A 323 6.95 22.66 5.54
CA ILE A 323 5.55 22.86 5.11
C ILE A 323 5.39 24.16 4.30
N ALA A 324 6.00 25.23 4.79
CA ALA A 324 5.89 26.59 4.29
C ALA A 324 7.29 27.21 4.11
N PRO A 325 8.07 26.75 3.10
CA PRO A 325 9.32 27.41 2.75
C PRO A 325 9.05 28.84 2.27
N PRO A 326 10.07 29.71 2.20
CA PRO A 326 9.92 31.00 1.53
C PRO A 326 9.61 30.79 0.04
N LEU A 327 8.57 31.46 -0.48
CA LEU A 327 8.04 31.28 -1.83
C LEU A 327 8.12 32.58 -2.63
N TYR A 328 8.42 32.46 -3.93
CA TYR A 328 8.06 33.50 -4.89
C TYR A 328 6.67 33.25 -5.48
N ARG A 329 6.10 34.28 -6.13
CA ARG A 329 4.75 34.21 -6.71
C ARG A 329 4.68 33.39 -8.01
N GLN A 330 5.80 33.11 -8.68
CA GLN A 330 5.80 32.41 -9.96
C GLN A 330 5.39 30.94 -9.79
N PRO A 331 4.52 30.41 -10.68
CA PRO A 331 4.06 29.04 -10.62
C PRO A 331 5.19 28.05 -10.96
N CYS A 332 5.16 26.89 -10.31
CA CYS A 332 6.06 25.77 -10.55
C CYS A 332 5.26 24.46 -10.51
N SER A 333 5.51 23.54 -11.44
CA SER A 333 4.76 22.28 -11.54
C SER A 333 5.69 21.06 -11.67
N ILE A 334 6.87 21.15 -11.04
CA ILE A 334 7.88 20.08 -11.10
C ILE A 334 7.46 18.83 -10.32
N LEU A 335 6.79 19.00 -9.16
CA LEU A 335 6.30 17.91 -8.32
C LEU A 335 4.80 17.68 -8.53
N GLY A 336 4.42 16.43 -8.78
CA GLY A 336 3.04 15.96 -8.66
C GLY A 336 2.72 15.47 -7.26
N LEU A 337 1.44 15.19 -7.03
CA LEU A 337 0.96 14.62 -5.77
C LEU A 337 1.62 13.26 -5.46
N SER A 338 1.77 12.40 -6.48
CA SER A 338 2.42 11.09 -6.35
C SER A 338 3.88 11.20 -5.90
N ASP A 339 4.60 12.22 -6.37
CA ASP A 339 6.01 12.42 -6.05
C ASP A 339 6.13 12.77 -4.56
N ILE A 340 5.24 13.62 -4.05
CA ILE A 340 5.19 13.97 -2.63
C ILE A 340 4.81 12.74 -1.78
N CYS A 341 3.73 12.03 -2.15
CA CYS A 341 3.21 10.90 -1.37
C CYS A 341 4.18 9.70 -1.27
N PHE A 342 4.98 9.44 -2.32
CA PHE A 342 5.83 8.26 -2.37
C PHE A 342 7.31 8.56 -2.13
N ASN A 343 7.81 9.75 -2.50
CA ASN A 343 9.20 10.10 -2.22
C ASN A 343 9.39 10.80 -0.88
N SER A 344 8.42 11.50 -0.28
CA SER A 344 8.69 12.14 1.01
C SER A 344 8.86 11.09 2.12
N ASP A 345 10.01 11.10 2.81
CA ASP A 345 10.28 10.23 3.95
C ASP A 345 9.28 10.49 5.08
N VAL A 346 9.02 11.77 5.38
CA VAL A 346 8.07 12.18 6.43
C VAL A 346 6.67 11.64 6.12
N PHE A 347 6.20 11.79 4.87
CA PHE A 347 4.89 11.31 4.48
C PHE A 347 4.80 9.78 4.54
N VAL A 348 5.77 9.07 3.96
CA VAL A 348 5.77 7.61 3.92
C VAL A 348 5.83 7.02 5.33
N VAL A 349 6.66 7.56 6.21
CA VAL A 349 6.77 7.09 7.60
C VAL A 349 5.47 7.33 8.35
N LEU A 350 4.94 8.56 8.36
CA LEU A 350 3.71 8.87 9.09
C LEU A 350 2.52 8.05 8.58
N TYR A 351 2.37 7.93 7.25
CA TYR A 351 1.27 7.16 6.69
C TYR A 351 1.44 5.66 6.97
N SER A 352 2.66 5.12 6.89
CA SER A 352 2.93 3.71 7.26
C SER A 352 2.61 3.43 8.73
N LEU A 353 2.93 4.35 9.64
CA LEU A 353 2.52 4.24 11.05
C LEU A 353 1.00 4.23 11.20
N ALA A 354 0.29 5.06 10.44
CA ALA A 354 -1.17 5.05 10.45
C ALA A 354 -1.77 3.76 9.86
N VAL A 355 -1.10 3.11 8.91
CA VAL A 355 -1.50 1.79 8.40
C VAL A 355 -1.28 0.73 9.47
N LEU A 356 -0.09 0.68 10.07
CA LEU A 356 0.23 -0.30 11.12
C LEU A 356 -0.65 -0.16 12.36
N GLY A 357 -0.97 1.05 12.79
CA GLY A 357 -1.85 1.30 13.94
C GLY A 357 -3.29 0.82 13.73
N ASP A 358 -3.72 0.67 12.47
CA ASP A 358 -5.07 0.27 12.08
C ASP A 358 -5.17 -1.16 11.56
N GLU A 359 -4.03 -1.82 11.33
CA GLU A 359 -3.96 -3.08 10.60
C GLU A 359 -4.63 -4.24 11.35
N GLU A 360 -4.60 -4.23 12.68
CA GLU A 360 -5.23 -5.30 13.48
C GLU A 360 -6.73 -5.42 13.16
N ILE A 361 -7.48 -4.32 13.24
CA ILE A 361 -8.93 -4.33 12.98
C ILE A 361 -9.18 -4.55 11.48
N SER A 362 -8.41 -3.87 10.63
CA SER A 362 -8.52 -3.99 9.17
C SER A 362 -8.37 -5.44 8.69
N MET A 363 -7.39 -6.18 9.21
CA MET A 363 -7.12 -7.56 8.81
C MET A 363 -8.25 -8.50 9.23
N VAL A 364 -8.78 -8.35 10.45
CA VAL A 364 -9.91 -9.18 10.90
C VAL A 364 -11.18 -8.85 10.12
N TYR A 365 -11.51 -7.57 9.99
CA TYR A 365 -12.73 -7.12 9.30
C TYR A 365 -12.73 -7.53 7.82
N SER A 366 -11.65 -7.20 7.09
CA SER A 366 -11.55 -7.53 5.65
C SER A 366 -11.61 -9.03 5.39
N ARG A 367 -11.00 -9.85 6.25
CA ARG A 367 -11.05 -11.31 6.11
C ARG A 367 -12.47 -11.84 6.25
N VAL A 368 -13.24 -11.38 7.24
CA VAL A 368 -14.59 -11.91 7.40
C VAL A 368 -15.52 -11.42 6.29
N LEU A 369 -15.39 -10.16 5.89
CA LEU A 369 -16.09 -9.64 4.71
C LEU A 369 -15.77 -10.48 3.46
N ASN A 370 -14.48 -10.80 3.23
CA ASN A 370 -14.04 -11.63 2.11
C ASN A 370 -14.62 -13.05 2.16
N ARG A 371 -14.63 -13.69 3.33
CA ARG A 371 -15.15 -15.05 3.50
C ARG A 371 -16.62 -15.17 3.06
N TRP A 372 -17.45 -14.21 3.44
CA TRP A 372 -18.85 -14.17 3.04
C TRP A 372 -19.01 -13.78 1.57
N TYR A 373 -18.19 -12.83 1.12
CA TYR A 373 -18.23 -12.33 -0.24
C TYR A 373 -17.89 -13.38 -1.32
N VAL A 374 -16.83 -14.18 -1.12
CA VAL A 374 -16.39 -15.23 -2.07
C VAL A 374 -17.48 -16.27 -2.36
N ASN A 375 -18.40 -16.48 -1.43
CA ASN A 375 -19.50 -17.43 -1.56
C ASN A 375 -20.85 -16.77 -1.93
N SER A 376 -20.85 -15.47 -2.21
CA SER A 376 -22.03 -14.69 -2.57
C SER A 376 -21.99 -14.23 -4.03
N SER A 377 -23.06 -13.60 -4.51
CA SER A 377 -23.06 -12.98 -5.84
C SER A 377 -22.09 -11.80 -5.91
N PHE A 378 -21.55 -11.53 -7.12
CA PHE A 378 -20.66 -10.39 -7.35
C PHE A 378 -21.29 -9.07 -6.91
N ASN A 379 -20.53 -8.29 -6.13
CA ASN A 379 -20.91 -6.97 -5.65
C ASN A 379 -19.71 -6.03 -5.75
N LEU A 380 -19.75 -5.14 -6.74
CA LEU A 380 -18.67 -4.19 -7.02
C LEU A 380 -18.32 -3.31 -5.81
N TRP A 381 -19.30 -2.98 -4.96
CA TRP A 381 -19.05 -2.13 -3.80
C TRP A 381 -18.20 -2.85 -2.74
N ILE A 382 -18.48 -4.13 -2.50
CA ILE A 382 -17.69 -4.94 -1.55
C ILE A 382 -16.27 -5.13 -2.06
N GLU A 383 -16.10 -5.39 -3.37
CA GLU A 383 -14.78 -5.47 -4.01
C GLU A 383 -13.97 -4.18 -3.82
N LEU A 384 -14.56 -3.03 -4.13
CA LEU A 384 -13.87 -1.74 -3.97
C LEU A 384 -13.49 -1.48 -2.51
N ARG A 385 -14.30 -1.92 -1.54
CA ARG A 385 -13.97 -1.83 -0.11
C ARG A 385 -12.79 -2.74 0.28
N LEU A 386 -12.78 -3.99 -0.19
CA LEU A 386 -11.68 -4.93 0.06
C LEU A 386 -10.36 -4.46 -0.61
N MET A 387 -10.44 -4.00 -1.86
CA MET A 387 -9.31 -3.42 -2.58
C MET A 387 -8.77 -2.15 -1.90
N SER A 388 -9.64 -1.28 -1.40
CA SER A 388 -9.21 -0.05 -0.73
C SER A 388 -8.51 -0.32 0.62
N MET A 389 -8.96 -1.31 1.39
CA MET A 389 -8.25 -1.72 2.62
C MET A 389 -6.84 -2.25 2.34
N THR A 390 -6.65 -2.98 1.25
CA THR A 390 -5.36 -3.57 0.87
C THR A 390 -4.43 -2.57 0.18
N VAL A 391 -4.96 -1.57 -0.54
CA VAL A 391 -4.16 -0.44 -1.11
C VAL A 391 -3.33 0.28 -0.06
N ARG A 392 -3.78 0.32 1.20
CA ARG A 392 -3.03 0.91 2.33
C ARG A 392 -1.60 0.35 2.44
N TRP A 393 -1.39 -0.89 2.04
CA TRP A 393 -0.08 -1.54 2.09
C TRP A 393 0.91 -1.02 1.03
N LEU A 394 0.44 -0.22 0.07
CA LEU A 394 1.31 0.51 -0.85
C LEU A 394 2.33 1.39 -0.10
N TRP A 395 1.94 1.96 1.04
CA TRP A 395 2.87 2.77 1.86
C TRP A 395 3.86 1.91 2.63
N LEU A 396 3.48 0.70 3.03
CA LEU A 396 4.42 -0.27 3.59
C LEU A 396 5.46 -0.67 2.53
N ASN A 397 5.05 -0.86 1.27
CA ASN A 397 5.96 -1.07 0.15
C ASN A 397 6.96 0.09 0.00
N CYS A 398 6.46 1.33 0.02
CA CYS A 398 7.31 2.52 -0.04
C CYS A 398 8.30 2.57 1.13
N PHE A 399 7.81 2.28 2.35
CA PHE A 399 8.62 2.30 3.57
C PHE A 399 9.72 1.23 3.53
N LEU A 400 9.40 0.01 3.11
CA LEU A 400 10.38 -1.07 3.00
C LEU A 400 11.51 -0.73 2.03
N LEU A 401 11.20 -0.11 0.88
CA LEU A 401 12.23 0.33 -0.07
C LEU A 401 13.11 1.45 0.51
N LYS A 402 12.50 2.44 1.16
CA LYS A 402 13.25 3.53 1.83
C LYS A 402 14.15 3.01 2.94
N LEU A 403 13.63 2.10 3.76
CA LEU A 403 14.39 1.43 4.82
C LEU A 403 15.54 0.61 4.22
N ALA A 404 15.30 -0.13 3.12
CA ALA A 404 16.35 -0.87 2.43
C ALA A 404 17.46 0.06 1.91
N LYS A 405 17.12 1.23 1.33
CA LYS A 405 18.13 2.23 0.92
C LYS A 405 18.93 2.74 2.10
N TRP A 406 18.26 3.09 3.18
CA TRP A 406 18.90 3.56 4.41
C TRP A 406 19.87 2.51 4.97
N ILE A 407 19.42 1.25 5.14
CA ILE A 407 20.28 0.14 5.59
C ILE A 407 21.44 -0.08 4.61
N CYS A 408 21.17 -0.08 3.31
CA CYS A 408 22.19 -0.30 2.29
C CYS A 408 23.30 0.77 2.37
N HIS A 409 22.96 2.01 2.70
CA HIS A 409 23.95 3.06 2.94
C HIS A 409 24.81 2.78 4.18
N PHE A 410 24.20 2.43 5.32
CA PHE A 410 24.93 2.14 6.56
C PHE A 410 25.88 0.93 6.43
N VAL A 411 25.47 -0.09 5.68
CA VAL A 411 26.27 -1.31 5.48
C VAL A 411 27.34 -1.11 4.39
N SER A 412 27.12 -0.20 3.45
CA SER A 412 27.99 -0.01 2.29
C SER A 412 29.17 0.91 2.61
N MET A 413 30.39 0.45 2.34
CA MET A 413 31.63 1.26 2.40
C MET A 413 31.81 2.20 1.19
N ALA A 414 30.71 2.63 0.56
CA ALA A 414 30.78 3.47 -0.63
C ALA A 414 31.13 4.91 -0.23
N GLN A 415 32.27 5.41 -0.70
CA GLN A 415 32.70 6.78 -0.44
C GLN A 415 32.17 7.79 -1.48
N TYR A 416 31.77 7.28 -2.65
CA TYR A 416 31.32 8.09 -3.77
C TYR A 416 29.93 7.68 -4.24
N THR A 417 29.17 8.65 -4.72
CA THR A 417 27.85 8.42 -5.34
C THR A 417 27.99 7.41 -6.50
N GLY A 418 27.02 6.52 -6.71
CA GLY A 418 27.04 5.57 -7.84
C GLY A 418 28.00 4.39 -7.74
N ALA A 419 28.81 4.29 -6.67
CA ALA A 419 29.68 3.13 -6.47
C ALA A 419 28.89 1.86 -6.04
N ASN A 420 27.80 2.04 -5.30
CA ASN A 420 26.98 0.94 -4.80
C ASN A 420 25.93 0.51 -5.84
N ARG A 421 26.13 -0.67 -6.44
CA ARG A 421 25.19 -1.24 -7.41
C ARG A 421 23.86 -1.62 -6.78
N VAL A 422 23.84 -2.19 -5.58
CA VAL A 422 22.62 -2.63 -4.89
C VAL A 422 21.68 -1.46 -4.67
N MET A 423 22.22 -0.33 -4.19
CA MET A 423 21.46 0.92 -4.02
C MET A 423 20.77 1.37 -5.32
N GLY A 424 21.41 1.12 -6.47
CA GLY A 424 20.84 1.40 -7.78
C GLY A 424 19.54 0.66 -8.07
N TRP A 425 19.40 -0.58 -7.60
CA TRP A 425 18.22 -1.44 -7.83
C TRP A 425 17.04 -1.16 -6.90
N LEU A 426 17.21 -0.29 -5.90
CA LEU A 426 16.17 0.01 -4.90
C LEU A 426 15.29 1.21 -5.29
N ASN A 427 15.11 1.45 -6.59
CA ASN A 427 14.36 2.58 -7.12
C ASN A 427 13.46 2.14 -8.28
N PHE A 428 12.32 2.80 -8.43
CA PHE A 428 11.46 2.69 -9.61
C PHE A 428 11.70 3.87 -10.56
N SER A 429 11.65 3.59 -11.86
CA SER A 429 11.77 4.58 -12.93
C SER A 429 10.53 5.47 -13.02
N SER A 430 9.37 4.97 -12.60
CA SER A 430 8.10 5.69 -12.63
C SER A 430 7.10 5.17 -11.60
N VAL A 431 6.13 6.03 -11.28
CA VAL A 431 5.03 5.71 -10.35
C VAL A 431 4.19 4.51 -10.80
N SER A 432 4.14 4.22 -12.10
CA SER A 432 3.33 3.10 -12.63
C SER A 432 3.76 1.75 -12.05
N TRP A 433 5.06 1.51 -11.89
CA TRP A 433 5.59 0.28 -11.29
C TRP A 433 5.22 0.16 -9.81
N MET A 434 5.18 1.29 -9.10
CA MET A 434 4.72 1.36 -7.73
C MET A 434 3.24 0.93 -7.63
N TYR A 435 2.37 1.45 -8.50
CA TYR A 435 0.96 1.05 -8.53
C TYR A 435 0.76 -0.43 -8.87
N LEU A 436 1.55 -0.98 -9.81
CA LEU A 436 1.50 -2.40 -10.15
C LEU A 436 1.89 -3.30 -8.96
N SER A 437 2.68 -2.80 -8.00
CA SER A 437 3.00 -3.55 -6.77
C SER A 437 1.79 -3.86 -5.90
N VAL A 438 0.69 -3.12 -6.05
CA VAL A 438 -0.53 -3.37 -5.28
C VAL A 438 -1.31 -4.57 -5.79
N CYS A 439 -1.15 -4.98 -7.06
CA CYS A 439 -1.93 -6.06 -7.64
C CYS A 439 -1.83 -7.37 -6.85
N VAL A 440 -0.62 -7.73 -6.39
CA VAL A 440 -0.41 -8.92 -5.55
C VAL A 440 -0.97 -8.73 -4.13
N LEU A 441 -1.05 -7.48 -3.65
CA LEU A 441 -1.58 -7.16 -2.32
C LEU A 441 -3.11 -7.29 -2.25
N PHE A 442 -3.83 -7.23 -3.37
CA PHE A 442 -5.26 -7.51 -3.41
C PHE A 442 -5.59 -8.94 -2.96
N GLU A 443 -4.69 -9.88 -3.24
CA GLU A 443 -4.82 -11.29 -2.86
C GLU A 443 -4.45 -11.56 -1.38
N ARG A 444 -4.27 -10.51 -0.55
CA ARG A 444 -3.83 -10.65 0.85
C ARG A 444 -4.72 -11.61 1.66
N ASN A 445 -6.04 -11.48 1.54
CA ASN A 445 -6.97 -12.28 2.32
C ASN A 445 -6.92 -13.75 1.90
N ASP A 446 -6.93 -13.99 0.59
CA ASP A 446 -6.86 -15.34 0.01
C ASP A 446 -5.52 -16.01 0.29
N PHE A 447 -4.43 -15.23 0.35
CA PHE A 447 -3.13 -15.71 0.77
C PHE A 447 -3.11 -16.20 2.22
N ILE A 448 -3.77 -15.48 3.14
CA ILE A 448 -3.90 -15.90 4.54
C ILE A 448 -4.78 -17.15 4.64
N GLU A 449 -5.90 -17.20 3.93
CA GLU A 449 -6.77 -18.39 3.94
C GLU A 449 -6.09 -19.60 3.29
N PHE A 450 -5.28 -19.40 2.25
CA PHE A 450 -4.46 -20.45 1.67
C PHE A 450 -3.48 -21.02 2.70
N GLY A 451 -2.84 -20.16 3.49
CA GLY A 451 -1.93 -20.56 4.58
C GLY A 451 -2.62 -21.34 5.69
N ASN A 452 -3.90 -21.12 5.90
CA ASN A 452 -4.71 -21.78 6.93
C ASN A 452 -5.68 -22.83 6.37
N SER A 453 -5.53 -23.21 5.09
CA SER A 453 -6.48 -24.10 4.38
C SER A 453 -6.48 -25.54 4.88
N VAL A 454 -5.41 -25.99 5.55
CA VAL A 454 -5.33 -27.30 6.20
C VAL A 454 -5.69 -27.13 7.67
N ASN A 455 -6.98 -27.16 7.96
CA ASN A 455 -7.52 -26.99 9.30
C ASN A 455 -8.60 -28.02 9.63
N VAL A 456 -8.86 -28.19 10.93
CA VAL A 456 -9.96 -28.99 11.48
C VAL A 456 -10.45 -28.34 12.77
N ASP A 457 -11.75 -28.33 12.98
CA ASP A 457 -12.36 -27.81 14.20
C ASP A 457 -12.59 -28.95 15.20
N LEU A 458 -12.13 -28.75 16.44
CA LEU A 458 -12.43 -29.62 17.58
C LEU A 458 -13.53 -28.95 18.42
N HIS A 459 -14.67 -29.63 18.59
CA HIS A 459 -15.86 -29.06 19.24
C HIS A 459 -16.00 -29.51 20.70
N SER A 460 -16.53 -28.63 21.55
CA SER A 460 -16.81 -28.92 22.96
C SER A 460 -17.85 -30.01 23.18
N THR A 461 -18.73 -30.22 22.21
CA THR A 461 -19.72 -31.30 22.22
C THR A 461 -19.08 -32.69 22.07
N THR A 462 -17.85 -32.75 21.55
CA THR A 462 -17.13 -34.01 21.28
C THR A 462 -16.00 -34.29 22.27
N GLN A 463 -15.31 -33.25 22.75
CA GLN A 463 -14.19 -33.38 23.68
C GLN A 463 -14.15 -32.17 24.61
N ASN A 464 -13.67 -32.36 25.84
CA ASN A 464 -13.36 -31.25 26.73
C ASN A 464 -12.18 -30.41 26.20
N LEU A 465 -12.42 -29.10 25.99
CA LEU A 465 -11.45 -28.14 25.44
C LEU A 465 -10.67 -27.37 26.51
N ASP A 466 -10.97 -27.55 27.81
CA ASP A 466 -10.40 -26.74 28.89
C ASP A 466 -8.87 -26.85 29.04
N ALA A 467 -8.28 -27.95 28.58
CA ALA A 467 -6.83 -28.17 28.65
C ALA A 467 -6.09 -27.61 27.42
N THR A 468 -6.81 -27.25 26.36
CA THR A 468 -6.24 -26.77 25.10
C THR A 468 -6.15 -25.25 25.11
N TYR A 469 -4.96 -24.71 24.83
CA TYR A 469 -4.74 -23.26 24.74
C TYR A 469 -4.23 -22.84 23.36
N VAL A 470 -4.55 -21.61 22.95
CA VAL A 470 -4.07 -20.98 21.72
C VAL A 470 -2.98 -19.97 22.08
N LEU A 471 -1.80 -20.17 21.51
CA LEU A 471 -0.70 -19.22 21.61
C LEU A 471 -0.86 -18.13 20.55
N LEU A 472 -0.55 -16.88 20.91
CA LEU A 472 -0.67 -15.75 19.99
C LEU A 472 0.16 -15.95 18.71
N PHE A 473 1.38 -16.50 18.82
CA PHE A 473 2.24 -16.73 17.65
C PHE A 473 1.74 -17.84 16.71
N GLU A 474 0.99 -18.81 17.25
CA GLU A 474 0.33 -19.87 16.46
C GLU A 474 -1.05 -19.46 15.94
N SER A 475 -1.50 -18.26 16.30
CA SER A 475 -2.82 -17.76 15.95
C SER A 475 -3.01 -17.61 14.44
N TRP A 476 -4.28 -17.62 14.02
CA TRP A 476 -4.71 -17.55 12.62
C TRP A 476 -3.97 -16.48 11.79
N TYR A 477 -3.72 -15.31 12.37
CA TYR A 477 -3.06 -14.20 11.66
C TYR A 477 -1.55 -14.16 11.86
N VAL A 478 -1.09 -14.23 13.11
CA VAL A 478 0.35 -14.01 13.43
C VAL A 478 1.23 -15.07 12.78
N ARG A 479 0.77 -16.33 12.72
CA ARG A 479 1.48 -17.43 12.03
C ARG A 479 1.69 -17.16 10.52
N GLY A 480 0.79 -16.39 9.91
CA GLY A 480 0.80 -16.06 8.49
C GLY A 480 1.69 -14.87 8.14
N LEU A 481 1.99 -14.00 9.11
CA LEU A 481 2.77 -12.78 8.89
C LEU A 481 4.15 -13.01 8.27
N PRO A 482 4.96 -14.03 8.67
CA PRO A 482 6.25 -14.27 8.04
C PRO A 482 6.14 -14.61 6.54
N ALA A 483 5.19 -15.47 6.17
CA ALA A 483 4.97 -15.84 4.78
C ALA A 483 4.47 -14.64 3.95
N LEU A 484 3.61 -13.82 4.54
CA LEU A 484 3.12 -12.61 3.93
C LEU A 484 4.23 -11.55 3.78
N ALA A 485 5.17 -11.45 4.72
CA ALA A 485 6.34 -10.59 4.59
C ALA A 485 7.24 -11.03 3.43
N VAL A 486 7.45 -12.35 3.27
CA VAL A 486 8.16 -12.91 2.11
C VAL A 486 7.45 -12.56 0.81
N MET A 487 6.12 -12.66 0.76
CA MET A 487 5.34 -12.28 -0.42
C MET A 487 5.52 -10.79 -0.76
N VAL A 488 5.41 -9.90 0.23
CA VAL A 488 5.56 -8.45 0.03
C VAL A 488 6.96 -8.10 -0.49
N VAL A 489 8.01 -8.63 0.16
CA VAL A 489 9.41 -8.40 -0.25
C VAL A 489 9.69 -9.01 -1.62
N GLY A 490 9.21 -10.23 -1.88
CA GLY A 490 9.36 -10.89 -3.17
C GLY A 490 8.69 -10.13 -4.31
N ASN A 491 7.46 -9.64 -4.09
CA ASN A 491 6.72 -8.80 -5.04
C ASN A 491 7.50 -7.52 -5.39
N LEU A 492 8.04 -6.82 -4.39
CA LEU A 492 8.90 -5.65 -4.62
C LEU A 492 10.15 -5.98 -5.41
N ALA A 493 10.87 -7.06 -5.03
CA ALA A 493 12.09 -7.48 -5.71
C ALA A 493 11.84 -7.82 -7.19
N VAL A 494 10.75 -8.55 -7.48
CA VAL A 494 10.37 -8.91 -8.85
C VAL A 494 10.05 -7.66 -9.66
N LEU A 495 9.24 -6.74 -9.12
CA LEU A 495 8.85 -5.54 -9.86
C LEU A 495 10.00 -4.58 -10.09
N LEU A 496 10.89 -4.41 -9.11
CA LEU A 496 12.15 -3.68 -9.31
C LEU A 496 12.99 -4.33 -10.40
N ALA A 497 13.12 -5.66 -10.36
CA ALA A 497 13.92 -6.37 -11.36
C ALA A 497 13.36 -6.19 -12.78
N VAL A 498 12.05 -6.32 -12.94
CA VAL A 498 11.38 -6.13 -14.23
C VAL A 498 11.52 -4.67 -14.69
N ASP A 499 11.33 -3.69 -13.82
CA ASP A 499 11.52 -2.27 -14.17
C ASP A 499 12.95 -1.98 -14.65
N HIS A 500 13.95 -2.47 -13.92
CA HIS A 500 15.36 -2.30 -14.28
C HIS A 500 15.74 -2.97 -15.60
N VAL A 501 15.14 -4.12 -15.92
CA VAL A 501 15.35 -4.83 -17.19
C VAL A 501 14.65 -4.11 -18.34
N VAL A 502 13.37 -3.76 -18.18
CA VAL A 502 12.55 -3.12 -19.22
C VAL A 502 13.07 -1.72 -19.53
N ASN A 503 13.45 -0.95 -18.51
CA ASN A 503 13.94 0.41 -18.64
C ASN A 503 15.47 0.50 -18.53
N ARG A 504 16.20 -0.56 -18.92
CA ARG A 504 17.67 -0.59 -18.79
C ARG A 504 18.39 0.61 -19.41
N LYS A 505 18.00 1.02 -20.63
CA LYS A 505 18.60 2.19 -21.31
C LYS A 505 18.42 3.48 -20.51
N TRP A 506 17.24 3.63 -19.90
CA TRP A 506 16.90 4.76 -19.05
C TRP A 506 17.75 4.78 -17.78
N TRP A 507 17.89 3.64 -17.11
CA TRP A 507 18.73 3.53 -15.91
C TRP A 507 20.20 3.82 -16.19
N VAL A 508 20.72 3.35 -17.33
CA VAL A 508 22.09 3.67 -17.77
C VAL A 508 22.23 5.17 -18.00
N ALA A 509 21.31 5.79 -18.74
CA ALA A 509 21.32 7.24 -18.96
C ALA A 509 21.32 8.02 -17.63
N MET A 510 20.43 7.66 -16.71
CA MET A 510 20.29 8.32 -15.42
C MET A 510 21.48 8.09 -14.49
N ALA A 511 22.14 6.94 -14.56
CA ALA A 511 23.36 6.67 -13.82
C ALA A 511 24.56 7.48 -14.33
N HIS A 512 24.50 8.04 -15.54
CA HIS A 512 25.51 8.94 -16.08
C HIS A 512 25.20 10.43 -15.87
N ASN A 513 24.06 10.76 -15.26
CA ASN A 513 23.67 12.14 -14.95
C ASN A 513 23.84 12.45 -13.46
N SER A 514 24.38 13.63 -13.10
CA SER A 514 24.62 13.97 -11.69
C SER A 514 23.34 14.04 -10.86
N LEU A 515 22.27 14.67 -11.36
CA LEU A 515 20.98 14.73 -10.67
C LEU A 515 20.37 13.33 -10.49
N GLY A 516 20.44 12.52 -11.55
CA GLY A 516 20.03 11.12 -11.50
C GLY A 516 20.72 10.35 -10.40
N ARG A 517 22.03 10.51 -10.30
CA ARG A 517 22.83 9.86 -9.27
C ARG A 517 22.52 10.34 -7.86
N GLN A 518 22.17 11.62 -7.67
CA GLN A 518 21.70 12.11 -6.37
C GLN A 518 20.40 11.41 -5.93
N LEU A 519 19.44 11.25 -6.85
CA LEU A 519 18.17 10.56 -6.56
C LEU A 519 18.38 9.05 -6.32
N ILE A 520 19.15 8.40 -7.18
CA ILE A 520 19.30 6.94 -7.20
C ILE A 520 20.19 6.47 -6.05
N TYR A 521 21.35 7.11 -5.84
CA TYR A 521 22.40 6.60 -4.97
C TYR A 521 22.64 7.44 -3.71
N ASN A 522 22.28 8.72 -3.70
CA ASN A 522 22.64 9.65 -2.63
C ASN A 522 21.47 10.18 -1.80
N SER A 523 20.30 9.56 -1.95
CA SER A 523 19.12 9.89 -1.18
C SER A 523 18.22 8.68 -0.99
N THR A 524 17.29 8.78 -0.05
CA THR A 524 16.20 7.83 0.18
C THR A 524 15.06 7.93 -0.84
N SER A 525 15.23 8.67 -1.95
CA SER A 525 14.23 8.70 -3.03
C SER A 525 13.98 7.29 -3.55
N ILE A 526 12.73 6.92 -3.84
CA ILE A 526 12.40 5.59 -4.40
C ILE A 526 11.80 5.69 -5.80
N LEU A 527 11.40 6.90 -6.22
CA LEU A 527 11.03 7.23 -7.59
C LEU A 527 12.12 8.14 -8.16
N ALA A 528 12.61 7.79 -9.34
CA ALA A 528 13.55 8.60 -10.11
C ALA A 528 12.87 9.26 -11.34
N ASP A 529 11.57 9.52 -11.26
CA ASP A 529 10.78 10.28 -12.25
C ASP A 529 10.85 11.79 -11.92
N PHE A 530 11.42 12.60 -12.81
CA PHE A 530 11.37 14.07 -12.71
C PHE A 530 11.03 14.69 -14.07
N ARG A 531 10.38 15.86 -14.03
CA ARG A 531 9.87 16.57 -15.21
C ARG A 531 10.94 17.44 -15.89
N GLY A 532 12.05 16.83 -16.27
CA GLY A 532 13.14 17.44 -17.04
C GLY A 532 13.27 16.83 -18.43
N THR A 533 13.85 17.57 -19.39
CA THR A 533 14.14 17.03 -20.73
C THR A 533 15.55 16.47 -20.76
N VAL A 534 15.68 15.15 -20.93
CA VAL A 534 16.97 14.47 -21.11
C VAL A 534 17.45 14.65 -22.55
N PHE A 535 18.70 15.02 -22.74
CA PHE A 535 19.35 15.17 -24.04
C PHE A 535 20.83 14.79 -23.94
N GLU A 536 21.43 14.41 -25.07
CA GLU A 536 22.87 14.15 -25.16
C GLU A 536 23.56 15.40 -25.73
N LYS A 537 24.68 15.81 -25.12
CA LYS A 537 25.47 16.96 -25.57
C LYS A 537 26.72 16.45 -26.31
N PRO A 538 26.94 16.86 -27.58
CA PRO A 538 28.16 16.50 -28.31
C PRO A 538 29.42 16.90 -27.53
N GLY A 539 30.34 15.94 -27.34
CA GLY A 539 31.58 16.14 -26.59
C GLY A 539 31.48 15.92 -25.07
N TYR A 540 30.29 15.67 -24.52
CA TYR A 540 30.12 15.25 -23.12
C TYR A 540 29.84 13.75 -23.05
N ALA A 541 30.57 13.04 -22.19
CA ALA A 541 30.45 11.58 -22.06
C ALA A 541 29.21 11.13 -21.26
N GLY A 542 28.53 12.04 -20.56
CA GLY A 542 27.34 11.76 -19.77
C GLY A 542 26.04 12.21 -20.44
N THR A 543 24.90 12.03 -19.76
CA THR A 543 23.60 12.51 -20.25
C THR A 543 23.25 13.82 -19.56
N CYS A 544 22.63 14.75 -20.28
CA CYS A 544 22.27 16.06 -19.74
C CYS A 544 20.76 16.15 -19.49
N VAL A 545 20.39 16.83 -18.41
CA VAL A 545 19.01 17.16 -18.05
C VAL A 545 18.83 18.67 -18.15
N LYS A 546 17.94 19.12 -19.04
CA LYS A 546 17.53 20.52 -19.13
C LYS A 546 16.30 20.75 -18.26
N MET A 547 16.38 21.72 -17.35
CA MET A 547 15.28 22.12 -16.46
C MET A 547 15.29 23.62 -16.18
N LYS A 548 14.13 24.21 -15.92
CA LYS A 548 14.05 25.61 -15.49
C LYS A 548 14.67 25.78 -14.11
N ILE A 549 15.39 26.88 -13.88
CA ILE A 549 15.95 27.21 -12.57
C ILE A 549 14.87 27.25 -11.47
N ARG A 550 13.67 27.72 -11.79
CA ARG A 550 12.51 27.74 -10.87
C ARG A 550 12.11 26.34 -10.41
N ALA A 551 12.09 25.40 -11.36
CA ALA A 551 11.80 23.99 -11.09
C ALA A 551 12.90 23.36 -10.23
N TRP A 552 14.16 23.71 -10.50
CA TRP A 552 15.28 23.27 -9.70
C TRP A 552 15.20 23.74 -8.24
N CYS A 553 14.86 25.01 -7.99
CA CYS A 553 14.74 25.53 -6.62
C CYS A 553 13.69 24.76 -5.80
N THR A 554 12.51 24.51 -6.39
CA THR A 554 11.46 23.71 -5.74
C THR A 554 11.91 22.25 -5.55
N LEU A 555 12.61 21.65 -6.53
CA LEU A 555 13.13 20.29 -6.40
C LEU A 555 14.22 20.18 -5.32
N ARG A 556 15.15 21.13 -5.25
CA ARG A 556 16.20 21.19 -4.22
C ARG A 556 15.61 21.33 -2.82
N TRP A 557 14.59 22.16 -2.64
CA TRP A 557 13.86 22.24 -1.37
C TRP A 557 13.28 20.88 -0.98
N PHE A 558 12.60 20.21 -1.91
CA PHE A 558 12.02 18.90 -1.64
C PHE A 558 13.10 17.86 -1.28
N LEU A 559 14.17 17.78 -2.05
CA LEU A 559 15.29 16.87 -1.79
C LEU A 559 15.97 17.12 -0.43
N SER A 560 16.12 18.38 -0.03
CA SER A 560 16.77 18.74 1.23
C SER A 560 15.86 18.63 2.47
N SER A 561 14.55 18.78 2.31
CA SER A 561 13.60 18.86 3.42
C SER A 561 12.78 17.59 3.61
N HIS A 562 12.45 16.89 2.53
CA HIS A 562 11.57 15.70 2.55
C HIS A 562 12.30 14.38 2.38
N LEU A 563 13.58 14.40 1.99
CA LEU A 563 14.40 13.21 1.77
C LEU A 563 15.63 13.23 2.66
N THR A 564 16.02 12.04 3.11
CA THR A 564 17.30 11.83 3.78
C THR A 564 18.39 11.79 2.72
N CYS A 565 19.25 12.79 2.75
CA CYS A 565 20.45 12.92 1.94
C CYS A 565 21.60 12.14 2.59
N LEU A 566 22.33 11.34 1.81
CA LEU A 566 23.33 10.39 2.33
C LEU A 566 24.76 10.94 2.39
N GLY A 567 25.00 12.10 1.79
CA GLY A 567 26.25 12.85 1.91
C GLY A 567 27.43 12.27 1.13
N LEU A 568 27.19 11.42 0.13
CA LEU A 568 28.26 10.85 -0.70
C LEU A 568 28.78 11.89 -1.69
N ALA A 569 30.11 11.99 -1.78
CA ALA A 569 30.76 12.89 -2.72
C ALA A 569 30.63 12.38 -4.17
N GLU A 570 30.68 13.30 -5.13
CA GLU A 570 30.80 12.93 -6.54
C GLU A 570 32.16 12.28 -6.87
N GLN A 571 32.17 11.37 -7.83
CA GLN A 571 33.36 10.72 -8.36
C GLN A 571 34.29 11.75 -9.00
N PRO A 572 35.59 11.76 -8.65
CA PRO A 572 36.55 12.71 -9.20
C PRO A 572 36.75 12.61 -10.72
N SER A 573 36.43 11.47 -11.33
CA SER A 573 36.44 11.27 -12.80
C SER A 573 35.36 12.10 -13.49
N VAL A 574 34.16 12.17 -12.93
CA VAL A 574 33.04 12.95 -13.47
C VAL A 574 33.32 14.45 -13.35
N MET A 575 33.86 14.88 -12.21
CA MET A 575 34.31 16.27 -12.03
C MET A 575 35.43 16.66 -13.02
N ARG A 576 36.32 15.73 -13.37
CA ARG A 576 37.40 15.97 -14.35
C ARG A 576 36.88 16.02 -15.78
N ALA A 577 35.95 15.13 -16.15
CA ALA A 577 35.34 15.11 -17.48
C ALA A 577 34.61 16.42 -17.80
N MET A 578 33.95 17.00 -16.81
CA MET A 578 33.28 18.30 -16.93
C MET A 578 34.24 19.46 -17.26
N ARG A 579 35.42 19.50 -16.61
CA ARG A 579 36.45 20.52 -16.89
C ARG A 579 36.99 20.41 -18.33
N GLY A 580 37.22 19.18 -18.81
CA GLY A 580 37.70 18.93 -20.17
C GLY A 580 36.75 19.50 -21.25
N THR A 581 35.45 19.44 -21.01
CA THR A 581 34.45 20.05 -21.89
C THR A 581 34.39 21.57 -21.81
N ALA A 582 34.61 22.17 -20.63
CA ALA A 582 34.66 23.62 -20.46
C ALA A 582 35.86 24.23 -21.20
N THR A 583 37.03 23.59 -21.14
CA THR A 583 38.25 24.04 -21.84
C THR A 583 38.18 23.87 -23.37
N ALA A 584 37.48 22.84 -23.86
CA ALA A 584 37.30 22.63 -25.31
C ALA A 584 36.43 23.70 -25.98
N THR A 585 35.45 24.26 -25.25
CA THR A 585 34.65 25.41 -25.71
C THR A 585 35.43 26.72 -25.76
N THR A 586 36.39 26.93 -24.85
CA THR A 586 37.19 28.17 -24.79
C THR A 586 38.22 28.28 -25.92
N HIS A 587 38.76 27.16 -26.41
CA HIS A 587 39.76 27.16 -27.49
C HIS A 587 39.20 27.36 -28.91
N LYS A 588 37.87 27.29 -29.11
CA LYS A 588 37.25 27.60 -30.42
C LYS A 588 36.85 29.06 -30.58
N SER A 589 36.92 29.88 -29.52
CA SER A 589 36.60 31.31 -29.58
C SER A 589 37.82 32.17 -29.31
N LYS A 590 38.74 32.26 -30.28
CA LYS A 590 39.64 33.40 -30.59
C LYS A 590 40.84 32.92 -31.39
N SER A 591 40.83 33.20 -32.69
CA SER A 591 42.04 33.65 -33.37
C SER A 591 41.64 34.64 -34.47
N PRO A 592 41.92 35.95 -34.31
CA PRO A 592 41.77 36.90 -35.40
C PRO A 592 42.96 36.72 -36.35
N LYS A 593 42.66 36.39 -37.62
CA LYS A 593 43.63 36.51 -38.72
C LYS A 593 44.12 37.96 -38.77
N ARG A 594 45.42 38.17 -38.55
CA ARG A 594 46.09 39.44 -38.85
C ARG A 594 47.03 39.23 -40.03
N HIS A 595 46.87 40.10 -41.01
CA HIS A 595 47.56 40.14 -42.29
C HIS A 595 48.91 40.86 -42.13
N GLY A 596 49.95 40.38 -42.83
CA GLY A 596 51.12 41.18 -43.23
C GLY A 596 52.50 40.68 -42.78
N ARG A 597 53.31 40.24 -43.78
CA ARG A 597 54.78 40.44 -44.00
C ARG A 597 55.76 40.04 -42.87
N ASP A 598 56.85 39.28 -43.06
CA ASP A 598 57.89 39.28 -44.11
C ASP A 598 58.67 37.91 -44.18
N ASP A 599 59.44 37.77 -45.26
CA ASP A 599 60.72 37.04 -45.45
C ASP A 599 60.87 35.49 -45.50
N MET A 600 61.09 35.04 -46.75
CA MET A 600 62.23 34.29 -47.33
C MET A 600 62.98 33.16 -46.56
N SER A 601 63.16 32.05 -47.32
CA SER A 601 64.13 30.93 -47.20
C SER A 601 63.76 29.82 -46.20
N SER A 602 63.96 28.53 -46.47
CA SER A 602 64.38 27.72 -47.63
C SER A 602 64.28 26.24 -47.19
N THR A 603 63.91 25.33 -48.11
CA THR A 603 64.28 23.88 -48.17
C THR A 603 63.92 22.97 -46.98
N ASP A 604 63.54 21.70 -47.12
CA ASP A 604 63.16 20.80 -48.22
C ASP A 604 62.57 19.54 -47.53
N ASP A 605 61.99 18.65 -48.34
CA ASP A 605 61.85 17.20 -48.13
C ASP A 605 60.61 16.60 -47.41
N THR A 606 59.69 16.10 -48.26
CA THR A 606 59.19 14.69 -48.42
C THR A 606 58.74 13.88 -47.19
N ASP A 607 57.70 13.04 -47.20
CA ASP A 607 56.78 12.51 -48.21
C ASP A 607 55.61 11.79 -47.51
N GLU A 608 54.64 11.32 -48.31
CA GLU A 608 53.72 10.18 -48.11
C GLU A 608 52.35 10.34 -47.41
N SER A 609 51.35 10.49 -48.30
CA SER A 609 50.23 9.53 -48.49
C SER A 609 49.02 9.61 -47.53
N HIS A 610 47.74 9.42 -47.88
CA HIS A 610 47.02 9.09 -49.12
C HIS A 610 45.53 9.51 -48.94
N HIS A 611 44.92 9.94 -50.05
CA HIS A 611 43.51 9.78 -50.45
C HIS A 611 42.34 10.26 -49.56
N VAL A 612 41.79 11.42 -49.95
CA VAL A 612 40.34 11.64 -50.01
C VAL A 612 39.98 12.08 -51.43
N LYS A 613 39.02 11.38 -52.05
CA LYS A 613 38.37 11.73 -53.32
C LYS A 613 36.86 11.87 -53.07
N PRO A 614 36.11 12.57 -53.94
CA PRO A 614 35.50 13.87 -53.64
C PRO A 614 33.96 13.82 -53.80
N ILE A 615 33.33 14.98 -54.06
CA ILE A 615 32.01 15.22 -54.73
C ILE A 615 30.98 15.93 -53.80
N PRO A 616 30.19 16.93 -54.26
CA PRO A 616 30.48 18.04 -55.19
C PRO A 616 29.94 19.41 -54.69
N ALA A 617 30.36 20.48 -55.36
CA ALA A 617 29.77 21.82 -55.28
C ALA A 617 28.66 22.01 -56.35
N VAL A 618 27.56 22.70 -56.02
CA VAL A 618 26.61 23.42 -56.91
C VAL A 618 25.79 24.36 -55.99
N HIS A 619 26.13 25.65 -55.86
CA HIS A 619 25.70 26.86 -56.61
C HIS A 619 24.57 27.67 -55.91
N PRO A 620 24.51 28.99 -56.14
CA PRO A 620 24.03 30.04 -55.23
C PRO A 620 22.75 30.72 -55.76
N HIS A 621 22.43 31.90 -55.22
CA HIS A 621 21.29 32.79 -55.50
C HIS A 621 20.06 32.49 -54.61
N ASP A 622 19.43 33.45 -53.94
CA ASP A 622 19.26 34.87 -54.25
C ASP A 622 19.41 35.79 -53.02
N GLU A 623 19.94 36.99 -53.29
CA GLU A 623 19.89 38.18 -52.45
C GLU A 623 18.47 38.78 -52.55
N GLU A 624 17.82 39.02 -51.41
CA GLU A 624 16.86 40.12 -51.27
C GLU A 624 17.27 40.89 -50.02
N ASP A 625 17.82 42.09 -50.26
CA ASP A 625 17.98 43.16 -49.29
C ASP A 625 16.58 43.62 -48.85
N ASP A 626 16.31 43.57 -47.55
CA ASP A 626 15.42 44.55 -46.91
C ASP A 626 16.05 45.03 -45.60
N ASP A 627 16.19 46.34 -45.54
CA ASP A 627 16.94 47.11 -44.56
C ASP A 627 16.04 47.44 -43.34
N GLY A 628 16.66 47.41 -42.16
CA GLY A 628 16.16 48.15 -40.99
C GLY A 628 15.08 47.48 -40.14
N THR A 629 15.49 46.82 -39.06
CA THR A 629 15.48 47.44 -37.72
C THR A 629 16.29 46.57 -36.75
N SER A 630 17.42 47.14 -36.30
CA SER A 630 18.25 46.71 -35.18
C SER A 630 17.43 46.24 -33.97
N GLN A 631 17.41 44.92 -33.74
CA GLN A 631 17.43 44.37 -32.39
C GLN A 631 18.62 43.41 -32.31
N CYS A 632 19.51 43.75 -31.38
CA CYS A 632 20.73 43.03 -31.06
C CYS A 632 20.42 41.57 -30.71
N GLU A 633 20.48 40.68 -31.71
CA GLU A 633 20.56 39.25 -31.50
C GLU A 633 21.83 38.96 -30.72
N THR A 634 21.66 38.79 -29.41
CA THR A 634 22.68 38.20 -28.58
C THR A 634 22.78 36.74 -29.01
N THR A 635 23.75 36.45 -29.86
CA THR A 635 24.29 35.11 -30.16
C THR A 635 24.13 34.18 -28.96
N PRO A 636 23.60 32.95 -29.13
CA PRO A 636 23.36 32.05 -28.00
C PRO A 636 24.71 31.70 -27.38
N THR A 637 24.95 32.19 -26.18
CA THR A 637 26.07 31.80 -25.35
C THR A 637 26.16 30.28 -25.32
N SER A 638 27.36 29.75 -25.61
CA SER A 638 27.71 28.35 -25.45
C SER A 638 27.14 27.81 -24.13
N MET A 639 26.15 26.92 -24.22
CA MET A 639 25.37 26.47 -23.06
C MET A 639 26.26 25.87 -21.96
N GLU A 640 26.42 26.62 -20.88
CA GLU A 640 27.19 26.28 -19.68
C GLU A 640 26.59 25.04 -18.99
N LEU A 641 27.42 24.02 -18.79
CA LEU A 641 27.04 22.76 -18.15
C LEU A 641 27.22 22.91 -16.63
N HIS A 642 26.27 22.40 -15.86
CA HIS A 642 26.29 22.42 -14.40
C HIS A 642 26.22 20.98 -13.86
N VAL A 643 26.78 20.70 -12.68
CA VAL A 643 26.73 19.39 -12.02
C VAL A 643 26.15 19.54 -10.62
N VAL A 644 25.29 18.60 -10.24
CA VAL A 644 24.69 18.54 -8.91
C VAL A 644 25.57 17.67 -8.01
N VAL A 645 26.10 18.27 -6.95
CA VAL A 645 26.92 17.58 -5.95
C VAL A 645 26.28 17.67 -4.58
N GLN A 646 26.69 16.77 -3.68
CA GLN A 646 26.28 16.79 -2.30
C GLN A 646 27.53 16.79 -1.41
N ASP A 647 27.50 17.60 -0.35
CA ASP A 647 28.57 17.60 0.66
C ASP A 647 28.38 16.46 1.68
N ARG A 648 29.28 16.34 2.66
CA ARG A 648 29.20 15.31 3.70
C ARG A 648 28.03 15.50 4.68
N GLU A 649 27.50 16.72 4.77
CA GLU A 649 26.36 17.06 5.63
C GLU A 649 25.01 16.81 4.92
N GLY A 650 25.04 16.39 3.65
CA GLY A 650 23.86 16.10 2.85
C GLY A 650 23.30 17.32 2.12
N HIS A 651 24.00 18.45 2.13
CA HIS A 651 23.61 19.67 1.44
C HIS A 651 23.87 19.57 -0.06
N ILE A 652 22.88 19.99 -0.85
CA ILE A 652 22.88 19.88 -2.31
C ILE A 652 23.35 21.20 -2.93
N HIS A 653 24.44 21.12 -3.68
CA HIS A 653 25.08 22.23 -4.38
C HIS A 653 25.02 22.05 -5.89
N VAL A 654 25.12 23.16 -6.62
CA VAL A 654 25.26 23.16 -8.08
C VAL A 654 26.53 23.90 -8.44
N ILE A 655 27.41 23.22 -9.16
CA ILE A 655 28.70 23.76 -9.59
C ILE A 655 28.77 23.85 -11.12
N ASP A 656 29.48 24.87 -11.62
CA ASP A 656 29.80 25.01 -13.04
C ASP A 656 31.06 24.20 -13.44
N GLY A 657 31.45 24.28 -14.71
CA GLY A 657 32.63 23.58 -15.24
C GLY A 657 33.97 24.06 -14.67
N GLU A 658 33.99 25.22 -14.01
CA GLU A 658 35.14 25.78 -13.29
C GLU A 658 35.10 25.46 -11.78
N LYS A 659 34.14 24.65 -11.33
CA LYS A 659 33.87 24.29 -9.93
C LYS A 659 33.41 25.48 -9.07
N ARG A 660 32.88 26.55 -9.66
CA ARG A 660 32.28 27.64 -8.89
C ARG A 660 30.87 27.25 -8.50
N GLU A 661 30.54 27.47 -7.23
CA GLU A 661 29.20 27.22 -6.73
C GLU A 661 28.24 28.34 -7.15
N MET A 662 27.02 27.96 -7.53
CA MET A 662 25.96 28.89 -7.84
C MET A 662 25.40 29.54 -6.56
N GLN A 663 25.74 30.81 -6.35
CA GLN A 663 25.32 31.62 -5.20
C GLN A 663 23.86 32.09 -5.30
N ALA A 664 23.20 32.32 -4.16
CA ALA A 664 21.80 32.74 -4.08
C ALA A 664 21.47 33.93 -5.00
N LEU A 665 22.27 35.01 -4.95
CA LEU A 665 22.06 36.21 -5.77
C LEU A 665 22.07 35.91 -7.28
N ALA A 666 22.97 35.02 -7.73
CA ALA A 666 23.03 34.61 -9.12
C ALA A 666 21.80 33.76 -9.52
N VAL A 667 21.26 32.99 -8.59
CA VAL A 667 20.01 32.22 -8.78
C VAL A 667 18.81 33.16 -8.88
N GLU A 668 18.73 34.22 -8.07
CA GLU A 668 17.61 35.16 -8.10
C GLU A 668 17.46 35.83 -9.47
N VAL A 669 18.57 36.32 -10.03
CA VAL A 669 18.59 36.92 -11.38
C VAL A 669 18.17 35.89 -12.44
N LYS A 670 18.63 34.64 -12.33
CA LYS A 670 18.24 33.54 -13.23
C LYS A 670 16.75 33.18 -13.08
N ILE A 671 16.19 33.22 -11.87
CA ILE A 671 14.75 32.98 -11.60
C ILE A 671 13.91 34.05 -12.26
N LEU A 672 14.27 35.33 -12.14
CA LEU A 672 13.55 36.43 -12.79
C LEU A 672 13.53 36.27 -14.31
N ARG A 673 14.66 35.84 -14.89
CA ARG A 673 14.82 35.60 -16.34
C ARG A 673 14.31 34.24 -16.84
N ASP A 674 13.76 33.39 -15.95
CA ASP A 674 13.27 32.02 -16.25
C ASP A 674 14.27 31.14 -17.04
N VAL A 675 15.55 31.20 -16.66
CA VAL A 675 16.64 30.54 -17.39
C VAL A 675 16.59 29.01 -17.24
N TYR A 676 17.00 28.29 -18.28
CA TYR A 676 17.22 26.84 -18.23
C TYR A 676 18.63 26.50 -17.73
N LEU A 677 18.69 25.58 -16.77
CA LEU A 677 19.91 24.89 -16.37
C LEU A 677 20.07 23.60 -17.18
N ASN A 678 21.30 23.35 -17.62
CA ASN A 678 21.70 22.07 -18.20
C ASN A 678 22.56 21.32 -17.17
N LEU A 679 21.98 20.29 -16.56
CA LEU A 679 22.61 19.47 -15.54
C LEU A 679 23.25 18.24 -16.20
N GLY A 680 24.58 18.15 -16.16
CA GLY A 680 25.37 17.02 -16.67
C GLY A 680 25.36 15.82 -15.75
#